data_AF-A0A8J4F178-F1
#
_entry.id   AF-A0A8J4F178-F1
#
_cell.length_a   1.000
_cell.length_b   1.000
_cell.length_c   1.000
_cell.angle_alpha   90.00
_cell.angle_beta   90.00
_cell.angle_gamma   90.00
#
_symmetry.space_group_name_H-M   'P 1'
#
loop_
_entity.id
_entity.type
_entity.pdbx_description
1 polymer ?
#
loop_
_entity_poly.entity_id
_entity_poly.type
_entity_poly.pdbx_seq_one_letter_code
_entity_poly.pdbx_strand_id
1 'polypeptide(L)'
;MCYGRSSRAVRVVLLQLLATLVLMAATTVTVTDAAQQTQLSTCAGVPTLVVYAGSGGIPDLVEVYDELPLDKKGLLPLGQSQVAMMNLEAPTCSLNGVALWPGNLLLYDNGTLSKALPVLGSLTAVSGTLMLYGHAGLGGTGIRSLQGISNIKSAANLLVYNMDALADLRGLEGFTSLPGDLYLADNARLRTLVGLDGLINVGGDLALLSNMGLISVQGLQNLQTVGGQLVAIGNGKLTDLLALLSLTSIGSMKEANNGDVRLELPEAVRMAPATAFAPTATAVPTAAPGTTVGAGSGTPPAVQNSGSVYVLPASDPASPPTWSPGITREAPQPDRTVVLLYGGTPPLFDELEGWLRNFDPPMEHLGIREYNTRLIHLYGDSGEVKQLSVISGSLVIWANGDIGTGLWPLRGLTAVYGQLVILGARDGSSTLETLQGLDNLQYVGGLHLVYLNQLRNLTGLGSLRTVRGDLNILFCASLQSTRGLGPLTSIYTDLYLKGNRGLWDMSGFRAIRSIGWDLHLQDMPYIKNLEGLSAVQTVYGEIVIKNCSQLTSTSGLKSLSQIGVSVALLWNDALSDVSGLSRLSQIPGDLQLTGNPSLQSLQPLSSLTTVGLNLVLSSCRGLQDMKGLGEQAATSANRGPDLRVVRRGY
;
A
#
# COMPACT_ATOMS: atom_id res chain seq x y z
N MET A 1 10.56 35.25 -9.33
CA MET A 1 9.33 35.63 -8.58
C MET A 1 8.15 35.51 -9.53
N CYS A 2 7.01 35.04 -9.01
CA CYS A 2 5.76 34.66 -9.71
C CYS A 2 5.77 33.31 -10.45
N TYR A 3 5.94 32.21 -9.70
CA TYR A 3 5.29 30.93 -9.99
C TYR A 3 4.65 30.45 -8.69
N GLY A 4 3.39 30.81 -8.51
CA GLY A 4 2.65 30.60 -7.27
C GLY A 4 1.18 30.90 -7.49
N ARG A 5 0.57 30.18 -8.43
CA ARG A 5 -0.89 30.03 -8.66
C ARG A 5 -1.10 29.32 -10.01
N SER A 6 -0.98 28.00 -10.05
CA SER A 6 -1.52 27.21 -11.19
C SER A 6 -2.05 25.82 -10.81
N SER A 7 -1.68 25.26 -9.66
CA SER A 7 -2.09 23.91 -9.24
C SER A 7 -3.62 23.72 -9.06
N ARG A 8 -4.38 24.75 -8.67
CA ARG A 8 -5.86 24.63 -8.55
C ARG A 8 -6.63 24.89 -9.84
N ALA A 9 -6.12 25.74 -10.74
CA ALA A 9 -6.78 26.01 -12.01
C ALA A 9 -6.63 24.85 -13.00
N VAL A 10 -5.46 24.18 -13.00
CA VAL A 10 -5.23 22.97 -13.81
C VAL A 10 -6.07 21.80 -13.29
N ARG A 11 -6.22 21.62 -11.96
CA ARG A 11 -7.12 20.58 -11.39
C ARG A 11 -8.60 20.80 -11.73
N VAL A 12 -9.10 22.04 -11.77
CA VAL A 12 -10.52 22.33 -12.10
C VAL A 12 -10.78 22.21 -13.61
N VAL A 13 -9.82 22.60 -14.46
CA VAL A 13 -9.93 22.44 -15.91
C VAL A 13 -9.80 20.97 -16.31
N LEU A 14 -8.95 20.18 -15.63
CA LEU A 14 -8.84 18.72 -15.82
C LEU A 14 -10.12 17.97 -15.35
N LEU A 15 -10.73 18.41 -14.24
CA LEU A 15 -12.02 17.88 -13.76
C LEU A 15 -13.21 18.21 -14.68
N GLN A 16 -13.20 19.37 -15.34
CA GLN A 16 -14.22 19.75 -16.32
C GLN A 16 -14.01 19.09 -17.69
N LEU A 17 -12.76 18.84 -18.11
CA LEU A 17 -12.43 18.07 -19.32
C LEU A 17 -12.70 16.56 -19.16
N LEU A 18 -12.49 16.00 -17.96
CA LEU A 18 -12.91 14.63 -17.63
C LEU A 18 -14.44 14.49 -17.68
N ALA A 19 -15.20 15.49 -17.23
CA ALA A 19 -16.67 15.46 -17.30
C ALA A 19 -17.21 15.54 -18.73
N THR A 20 -16.49 16.21 -19.65
CA THR A 20 -16.88 16.30 -21.07
C THR A 20 -16.39 15.13 -21.91
N LEU A 21 -15.26 14.50 -21.57
CA LEU A 21 -14.86 13.21 -22.17
C LEU A 21 -15.80 12.05 -21.75
N VAL A 22 -16.32 12.09 -20.52
CA VAL A 22 -17.33 11.13 -20.04
C VAL A 22 -18.66 11.25 -20.80
N LEU A 23 -18.97 12.41 -21.40
CA LEU A 23 -20.18 12.57 -22.23
C LEU A 23 -20.02 12.14 -23.69
N MET A 24 -18.79 12.10 -24.24
CA MET A 24 -18.54 11.65 -25.62
C MET A 24 -18.09 10.19 -25.75
N ALA A 25 -17.82 9.50 -24.63
CA ALA A 25 -17.61 8.05 -24.58
C ALA A 25 -18.88 7.26 -24.21
N ALA A 26 -20.06 7.90 -24.26
CA ALA A 26 -21.36 7.26 -24.13
C ALA A 26 -21.82 6.57 -25.43
N THR A 27 -20.91 6.25 -26.35
CA THR A 27 -21.13 5.11 -27.23
C THR A 27 -20.98 3.86 -26.39
N THR A 28 -22.11 3.31 -25.96
CA THR A 28 -22.28 1.97 -25.41
C THR A 28 -21.23 1.02 -26.00
N VAL A 29 -20.18 0.72 -25.22
CA VAL A 29 -19.46 -0.53 -25.40
C VAL A 29 -20.46 -1.58 -24.93
N THR A 30 -21.31 -2.00 -25.87
CA THR A 30 -21.96 -3.29 -25.77
C THR A 30 -20.83 -4.28 -25.48
N VAL A 31 -20.93 -4.89 -24.31
CA VAL A 31 -20.34 -6.17 -23.96
C VAL A 31 -20.18 -6.97 -25.25
N THR A 32 -18.96 -7.43 -25.49
CA THR A 32 -18.63 -8.46 -26.49
C THR A 32 -19.84 -9.33 -26.75
N ASP A 33 -20.30 -9.32 -28.01
CA ASP A 33 -21.48 -10.03 -28.52
C ASP A 33 -21.82 -11.26 -27.66
N ALA A 34 -23.01 -11.30 -27.07
CA ALA A 34 -23.54 -12.51 -26.42
C ALA A 34 -23.52 -13.74 -27.38
N ALA A 35 -23.37 -13.49 -28.69
CA ALA A 35 -23.14 -14.49 -29.72
C ALA A 35 -21.73 -15.14 -29.72
N GLN A 36 -20.68 -14.54 -29.12
CA GLN A 36 -19.36 -15.18 -28.99
C GLN A 36 -19.23 -16.04 -27.72
N GLN A 37 -19.91 -15.70 -26.62
CA GLN A 37 -19.87 -16.50 -25.39
C GLN A 37 -20.60 -17.86 -25.51
N THR A 38 -21.48 -18.02 -26.50
CA THR A 38 -22.26 -19.26 -26.73
C THR A 38 -21.48 -20.37 -27.44
N GLN A 39 -20.26 -20.10 -27.93
CA GLN A 39 -19.38 -21.09 -28.58
C GLN A 39 -18.23 -21.57 -27.68
N LEU A 40 -18.01 -20.95 -26.51
CA LEU A 40 -16.91 -21.30 -25.61
C LEU A 40 -17.30 -22.49 -24.73
N SER A 41 -16.39 -23.46 -24.60
CA SER A 41 -16.54 -24.55 -23.62
C SER A 41 -16.56 -23.99 -22.19
N THR A 42 -17.30 -24.63 -21.30
CA THR A 42 -17.28 -24.31 -19.87
C THR A 42 -15.86 -24.43 -19.32
N CYS A 43 -15.46 -23.47 -18.48
CA CYS A 43 -14.14 -23.50 -17.87
C CYS A 43 -13.95 -24.74 -17.00
N ALA A 44 -12.85 -25.47 -17.23
CA ALA A 44 -12.44 -26.54 -16.36
C ALA A 44 -11.95 -25.97 -15.02
N GLY A 45 -12.34 -26.60 -13.92
CA GLY A 45 -11.87 -26.21 -12.59
C GLY A 45 -10.35 -26.35 -12.48
N VAL A 46 -9.68 -25.32 -11.98
CA VAL A 46 -8.26 -25.36 -11.63
C VAL A 46 -8.07 -24.98 -10.15
N PRO A 47 -6.96 -25.37 -9.51
CA PRO A 47 -6.69 -25.07 -8.10
C PRO A 47 -6.72 -23.57 -7.78
N THR A 48 -6.20 -22.72 -8.68
CA THR A 48 -6.30 -21.26 -8.55
C THR A 48 -6.61 -20.63 -9.90
N LEU A 49 -7.73 -19.90 -9.98
CA LEU A 49 -8.07 -19.06 -11.12
C LEU A 49 -7.83 -17.60 -10.78
N VAL A 50 -7.05 -16.92 -11.61
CA VAL A 50 -6.82 -15.48 -11.54
C VAL A 50 -7.58 -14.80 -12.66
N VAL A 51 -8.43 -13.86 -12.30
CA VAL A 51 -9.34 -13.17 -13.20
C VAL A 51 -9.01 -11.69 -13.22
N TYR A 52 -8.89 -11.12 -14.43
CA TYR A 52 -8.60 -9.70 -14.67
C TYR A 52 -9.35 -9.19 -15.92
N ALA A 53 -9.25 -7.90 -16.24
CA ALA A 53 -9.85 -7.31 -17.46
C ALA A 53 -8.81 -6.58 -18.34
N GLY A 54 -9.13 -6.43 -19.63
CA GLY A 54 -8.20 -6.41 -20.77
C GLY A 54 -7.55 -5.10 -21.20
N SER A 55 -7.33 -4.10 -20.34
CA SER A 55 -6.39 -3.00 -20.67
C SER A 55 -5.61 -2.42 -19.49
N GLY A 56 -5.80 -2.96 -18.29
CA GLY A 56 -5.13 -2.50 -17.07
C GLY A 56 -3.76 -3.12 -16.79
N GLY A 57 -3.29 -4.01 -17.67
CA GLY A 57 -2.09 -4.83 -17.46
C GLY A 57 -2.42 -6.23 -16.95
N ILE A 58 -1.55 -7.19 -17.23
CA ILE A 58 -1.67 -8.57 -16.76
C ILE A 58 -1.07 -8.64 -15.34
N PRO A 59 -1.71 -9.34 -14.39
CA PRO A 59 -1.13 -9.54 -13.06
C PRO A 59 0.25 -10.21 -13.11
N ASP A 60 1.25 -9.60 -12.45
CA ASP A 60 2.48 -10.29 -12.08
C ASP A 60 2.21 -11.09 -10.80
N LEU A 61 2.01 -12.40 -10.95
CA LEU A 61 1.64 -13.28 -9.85
C LEU A 61 2.74 -13.41 -8.79
N VAL A 62 4.01 -13.17 -9.14
CA VAL A 62 5.11 -13.18 -8.18
C VAL A 62 4.99 -11.97 -7.26
N GLU A 63 4.70 -10.80 -7.82
CA GLU A 63 4.48 -9.56 -7.06
C GLU A 63 3.28 -9.71 -6.13
N VAL A 64 2.13 -10.14 -6.65
CA VAL A 64 0.92 -10.38 -5.83
C VAL A 64 1.22 -11.38 -4.69
N TYR A 65 1.98 -12.44 -4.98
CA TYR A 65 2.39 -13.42 -3.97
C TYR A 65 3.35 -12.84 -2.92
N ASP A 66 4.26 -11.97 -3.31
CA ASP A 66 5.26 -11.39 -2.41
C ASP A 66 4.70 -10.34 -1.47
N GLU A 67 3.63 -9.67 -1.89
CA GLU A 67 2.88 -8.70 -1.09
C GLU A 67 1.89 -9.36 -0.12
N LEU A 68 1.54 -10.62 -0.34
CA LEU A 68 0.77 -11.37 0.65
C LEU A 68 1.57 -11.48 1.96
N PRO A 69 0.93 -11.28 3.12
CA PRO A 69 1.53 -11.54 4.42
C PRO A 69 2.18 -12.92 4.47
N LEU A 70 3.38 -13.03 5.04
CA LEU A 70 4.20 -14.24 5.01
C LEU A 70 3.49 -15.49 5.54
N ASP A 71 2.62 -15.34 6.54
CA ASP A 71 1.80 -16.39 7.14
C ASP A 71 0.57 -16.78 6.30
N LYS A 72 0.20 -15.95 5.31
CA LYS A 72 -0.99 -16.14 4.46
C LYS A 72 -0.65 -16.51 3.01
N LYS A 73 0.63 -16.55 2.63
CA LYS A 73 1.12 -17.06 1.33
C LYS A 73 0.65 -18.49 1.01
N GLY A 74 0.31 -19.31 2.00
CA GLY A 74 -0.27 -20.64 1.81
C GLY A 74 -1.74 -20.65 1.35
N LEU A 75 -2.47 -19.55 1.52
CA LEU A 75 -3.91 -19.46 1.22
C LEU A 75 -4.21 -19.22 -0.26
N LEU A 76 -3.25 -18.67 -1.02
CA LEU A 76 -3.25 -18.65 -2.48
C LEU A 76 -1.85 -19.01 -2.99
N PRO A 77 -1.62 -20.25 -3.44
CA PRO A 77 -0.32 -20.68 -3.94
C PRO A 77 -0.06 -20.14 -5.37
N LEU A 78 0.07 -18.82 -5.50
CA LEU A 78 0.30 -18.13 -6.78
C LEU A 78 1.68 -18.44 -7.39
N GLY A 79 2.62 -18.93 -6.58
CA GLY A 79 3.95 -19.37 -7.03
C GLY A 79 4.02 -20.82 -7.55
N GLN A 80 2.90 -21.53 -7.74
CA GLN A 80 2.87 -22.93 -8.16
C GLN A 80 2.35 -23.12 -9.60
N SER A 81 2.69 -24.26 -10.22
CA SER A 81 2.37 -24.66 -11.61
C SER A 81 0.87 -24.87 -11.92
N GLN A 82 -0.03 -24.47 -11.01
CA GLN A 82 -1.47 -24.77 -11.06
C GLN A 82 -2.34 -23.50 -11.00
N VAL A 83 -1.83 -22.38 -11.52
CA VAL A 83 -2.57 -21.14 -11.68
C VAL A 83 -3.01 -20.98 -13.13
N ALA A 84 -4.30 -20.78 -13.36
CA ALA A 84 -4.81 -20.30 -14.66
C ALA A 84 -5.11 -18.81 -14.57
N MET A 85 -4.81 -18.08 -15.64
CA MET A 85 -5.18 -16.67 -15.78
C MET A 85 -6.29 -16.53 -16.83
N MET A 86 -7.24 -15.63 -16.57
CA MET A 86 -8.35 -15.36 -17.45
C MET A 86 -8.59 -13.86 -17.56
N ASN A 87 -8.51 -13.36 -18.79
CA ASN A 87 -9.01 -12.05 -19.15
C ASN A 87 -10.52 -12.14 -19.42
N LEU A 88 -11.34 -11.46 -18.62
CA LEU A 88 -12.80 -11.45 -18.82
C LEU A 88 -13.26 -10.73 -20.09
N GLU A 89 -12.43 -9.83 -20.64
CA GLU A 89 -12.75 -9.14 -21.91
C GLU A 89 -12.38 -9.98 -23.14
N ALA A 90 -11.52 -10.99 -22.97
CA ALA A 90 -11.13 -11.93 -24.02
C ALA A 90 -10.99 -13.36 -23.44
N PRO A 91 -12.09 -13.97 -22.95
CA PRO A 91 -12.02 -15.24 -22.24
C PRO A 91 -11.81 -16.41 -23.20
N THR A 92 -10.99 -17.38 -22.79
CA THR A 92 -10.73 -18.62 -23.54
C THR A 92 -11.73 -19.75 -23.24
N CYS A 93 -12.56 -19.58 -22.21
CA CYS A 93 -13.63 -20.49 -21.80
C CYS A 93 -14.77 -19.69 -21.14
N SER A 94 -15.95 -20.29 -20.99
CA SER A 94 -17.13 -19.64 -20.41
C SER A 94 -17.34 -20.00 -18.94
N LEU A 95 -17.61 -19.00 -18.10
CA LEU A 95 -18.06 -19.18 -16.71
C LEU A 95 -19.59 -19.24 -16.59
N ASN A 96 -20.33 -19.08 -17.68
CA ASN A 96 -21.78 -19.19 -17.66
C ASN A 96 -22.20 -20.61 -17.24
N GLY A 97 -23.11 -20.70 -16.26
CA GLY A 97 -23.56 -21.97 -15.70
C GLY A 97 -22.61 -22.62 -14.68
N VAL A 98 -21.44 -22.01 -14.42
CA VAL A 98 -20.56 -22.44 -13.31
C VAL A 98 -21.07 -21.79 -12.03
N ALA A 99 -21.79 -22.55 -11.20
CA ALA A 99 -22.29 -22.07 -9.91
C ALA A 99 -21.23 -22.15 -8.79
N LEU A 100 -20.39 -23.19 -8.80
CA LEU A 100 -19.36 -23.42 -7.78
C LEU A 100 -17.99 -23.50 -8.44
N TRP A 101 -17.06 -22.65 -8.00
CA TRP A 101 -15.65 -22.78 -8.36
C TRP A 101 -14.92 -23.70 -7.35
N PRO A 102 -14.29 -24.81 -7.78
CA PRO A 102 -13.77 -25.84 -6.86
C PRO A 102 -12.45 -25.46 -6.16
N GLY A 103 -11.77 -24.42 -6.60
CA GLY A 103 -10.47 -23.98 -6.07
C GLY A 103 -10.52 -22.58 -5.48
N ASN A 104 -9.39 -21.89 -5.56
CA ASN A 104 -9.24 -20.48 -5.23
C ASN A 104 -9.62 -19.60 -6.43
N LEU A 105 -10.15 -18.42 -6.14
CA LEU A 105 -10.48 -17.40 -7.13
C LEU A 105 -9.85 -16.06 -6.69
N LEU A 106 -8.93 -15.55 -7.50
CA LEU A 106 -8.34 -14.21 -7.35
C LEU A 106 -8.99 -13.28 -8.37
N LEU A 107 -9.66 -12.24 -7.89
CA LEU A 107 -10.15 -11.12 -8.70
C LEU A 107 -9.10 -10.00 -8.61
N TYR A 108 -8.30 -9.89 -9.67
CA TYR A 108 -7.24 -8.90 -9.80
C TYR A 108 -7.78 -7.65 -10.49
N ASP A 109 -8.01 -6.62 -9.68
CA ASP A 109 -8.37 -5.30 -10.19
C ASP A 109 -7.13 -4.57 -10.68
N ASN A 110 -7.10 -4.34 -11.97
CA ASN A 110 -6.07 -3.60 -12.68
C ASN A 110 -6.59 -2.25 -13.20
N GLY A 111 -7.67 -1.74 -12.60
CA GLY A 111 -8.34 -0.49 -13.00
C GLY A 111 -9.43 -0.68 -14.06
N THR A 112 -9.61 -1.89 -14.60
CA THR A 112 -10.65 -2.17 -15.61
C THR A 112 -11.63 -3.25 -15.20
N LEU A 113 -11.34 -4.01 -14.14
CA LEU A 113 -12.09 -5.21 -13.75
C LEU A 113 -13.58 -4.91 -13.46
N SER A 114 -13.90 -3.73 -12.91
CA SER A 114 -15.28 -3.32 -12.61
C SER A 114 -16.25 -3.47 -13.80
N LYS A 115 -15.78 -3.22 -15.02
CA LYS A 115 -16.60 -3.30 -16.24
C LYS A 115 -16.94 -4.74 -16.63
N ALA A 116 -16.12 -5.69 -16.18
CA ALA A 116 -16.20 -7.09 -16.57
C ALA A 116 -16.77 -8.01 -15.46
N LEU A 117 -16.88 -7.53 -14.21
CA LEU A 117 -17.45 -8.30 -13.10
C LEU A 117 -18.80 -8.97 -13.40
N PRO A 118 -19.75 -8.36 -14.16
CA PRO A 118 -21.02 -9.02 -14.45
C PRO A 118 -20.90 -10.38 -15.14
N VAL A 119 -19.77 -10.67 -15.82
CA VAL A 119 -19.48 -11.97 -16.44
C VAL A 119 -19.42 -13.10 -15.40
N LEU A 120 -19.11 -12.78 -14.13
CA LEU A 120 -19.08 -13.74 -13.03
C LEU A 120 -20.47 -14.04 -12.44
N GLY A 121 -21.54 -13.49 -13.00
CA GLY A 121 -22.89 -13.53 -12.41
C GLY A 121 -23.49 -14.92 -12.18
N SER A 122 -22.96 -15.98 -12.81
CA SER A 122 -23.39 -17.36 -12.54
C SER A 122 -22.78 -17.96 -11.26
N LEU A 123 -21.63 -17.46 -10.81
CA LEU A 123 -20.93 -17.99 -9.64
C LEU A 123 -21.68 -17.62 -8.37
N THR A 124 -21.93 -18.63 -7.54
CA THR A 124 -22.57 -18.49 -6.23
C THR A 124 -21.69 -18.92 -5.07
N ALA A 125 -20.63 -19.68 -5.34
CA ALA A 125 -19.73 -20.20 -4.33
C ALA A 125 -18.31 -20.43 -4.86
N VAL A 126 -17.33 -20.33 -3.95
CA VAL A 126 -15.93 -20.71 -4.15
C VAL A 126 -15.58 -21.73 -3.06
N SER A 127 -15.01 -22.88 -3.39
CA SER A 127 -14.67 -23.89 -2.38
C SER A 127 -13.42 -23.51 -1.58
N GLY A 128 -12.48 -22.79 -2.19
CA GLY A 128 -11.24 -22.32 -1.56
C GLY A 128 -11.30 -20.84 -1.16
N THR A 129 -10.19 -20.15 -1.35
CA THR A 129 -10.05 -18.72 -1.06
C THR A 129 -10.66 -17.86 -2.16
N LEU A 130 -11.53 -16.93 -1.80
CA LEU A 130 -11.88 -15.78 -2.64
C LEU A 130 -10.97 -14.62 -2.25
N MET A 131 -10.16 -14.13 -3.18
CA MET A 131 -9.32 -12.96 -2.99
C MET A 131 -9.73 -11.84 -3.93
N LEU A 132 -9.96 -10.65 -3.38
CA LEU A 132 -10.06 -9.40 -4.10
C LEU A 132 -8.75 -8.66 -3.90
N TYR A 133 -8.06 -8.37 -5.00
CA TYR A 133 -6.77 -7.71 -4.95
C TYR A 133 -6.77 -6.54 -5.92
N GLY A 134 -6.52 -5.34 -5.43
CA GLY A 134 -6.25 -4.18 -6.27
C GLY A 134 -4.77 -4.08 -6.59
N HIS A 135 -4.42 -3.78 -7.84
CA HIS A 135 -3.04 -3.47 -8.18
C HIS A 135 -2.54 -2.21 -7.46
N ALA A 136 -1.27 -2.22 -7.09
CA ALA A 136 -0.59 -1.08 -6.48
C ALA A 136 -0.80 0.21 -7.29
N GLY A 137 -1.14 1.30 -6.62
CA GLY A 137 -1.21 2.64 -7.23
C GLY A 137 -2.45 2.99 -8.03
N LEU A 138 -3.44 2.10 -8.14
CA LEU A 138 -4.73 2.44 -8.77
C LEU A 138 -5.44 3.60 -8.06
N GLY A 139 -5.25 3.74 -6.75
CA GLY A 139 -5.89 4.77 -5.94
C GLY A 139 -7.40 4.81 -6.17
N GLY A 140 -7.94 5.95 -6.62
CA GLY A 140 -9.38 6.09 -6.89
C GLY A 140 -9.89 5.47 -8.20
N THR A 141 -9.03 4.89 -9.02
CA THR A 141 -9.38 4.34 -10.34
C THR A 141 -9.77 2.86 -10.32
N GLY A 142 -9.52 2.16 -9.21
CA GLY A 142 -9.96 0.78 -9.01
C GLY A 142 -11.47 0.61 -8.81
N ILE A 143 -11.88 -0.62 -8.50
CA ILE A 143 -13.26 -1.02 -8.22
C ILE A 143 -13.80 -0.27 -7.00
N ARG A 144 -14.95 0.37 -7.18
CA ARG A 144 -15.66 1.12 -6.12
C ARG A 144 -16.86 0.38 -5.53
N SER A 145 -17.25 -0.75 -6.13
CA SER A 145 -18.45 -1.50 -5.74
C SER A 145 -18.29 -2.97 -6.09
N LEU A 146 -18.65 -3.84 -5.14
CA LEU A 146 -18.63 -5.30 -5.31
C LEU A 146 -20.00 -5.86 -5.73
N GLN A 147 -20.98 -5.01 -6.08
CA GLN A 147 -22.32 -5.47 -6.47
C GLN A 147 -22.30 -6.45 -7.66
N GLY A 148 -21.29 -6.36 -8.53
CA GLY A 148 -21.09 -7.30 -9.64
C GLY A 148 -20.76 -8.74 -9.21
N ILE A 149 -20.41 -8.98 -7.95
CA ILE A 149 -20.13 -10.31 -7.38
C ILE A 149 -21.08 -10.70 -6.23
N SER A 150 -22.19 -9.98 -6.06
CA SER A 150 -23.21 -10.22 -5.02
C SER A 150 -23.84 -11.61 -5.01
N ASN A 151 -23.69 -12.36 -6.11
CA ASN A 151 -24.16 -13.72 -6.20
C ASN A 151 -23.28 -14.70 -5.43
N ILE A 152 -22.00 -14.39 -5.18
CA ILE A 152 -21.08 -15.25 -4.43
C ILE A 152 -21.36 -15.13 -2.93
N LYS A 153 -21.74 -16.24 -2.30
CA LYS A 153 -22.22 -16.28 -0.90
C LYS A 153 -21.37 -17.15 0.02
N SER A 154 -20.43 -17.92 -0.52
CA SER A 154 -19.54 -18.75 0.28
C SER A 154 -18.14 -18.86 -0.31
N ALA A 155 -17.17 -18.91 0.59
CA ALA A 155 -15.76 -19.17 0.37
C ALA A 155 -15.19 -19.81 1.63
N ALA A 156 -14.07 -20.54 1.52
CA ALA A 156 -13.33 -20.98 2.71
C ALA A 156 -12.69 -19.78 3.42
N ASN A 157 -11.98 -18.94 2.65
CA ASN A 157 -11.34 -17.72 3.11
C ASN A 157 -11.79 -16.54 2.26
N LEU A 158 -11.84 -15.35 2.85
CA LEU A 158 -12.09 -14.09 2.15
C LEU A 158 -10.93 -13.12 2.42
N LEU A 159 -10.18 -12.80 1.36
CA LEU A 159 -9.08 -11.84 1.39
C LEU A 159 -9.49 -10.61 0.58
N VAL A 160 -9.46 -9.42 1.18
CA VAL A 160 -9.67 -8.15 0.47
C VAL A 160 -8.46 -7.26 0.74
N TYR A 161 -7.68 -7.06 -0.31
CA TYR A 161 -6.35 -6.47 -0.21
C TYR A 161 -6.16 -5.35 -1.23
N ASN A 162 -5.67 -4.20 -0.77
CA ASN A 162 -5.28 -3.09 -1.64
C ASN A 162 -6.41 -2.59 -2.57
N MET A 163 -7.67 -2.70 -2.13
CA MET A 163 -8.84 -2.21 -2.86
C MET A 163 -9.07 -0.73 -2.54
N ASP A 164 -8.09 0.13 -2.86
CA ASP A 164 -8.03 1.52 -2.42
C ASP A 164 -9.20 2.42 -2.87
N ALA A 165 -9.96 1.99 -3.88
CA ALA A 165 -11.15 2.71 -4.34
C ALA A 165 -12.43 2.32 -3.57
N LEU A 166 -12.40 1.23 -2.80
CA LEU A 166 -13.55 0.63 -2.14
C LEU A 166 -13.81 1.30 -0.78
N ALA A 167 -15.05 1.76 -0.56
CA ALA A 167 -15.45 2.48 0.66
C ALA A 167 -16.18 1.60 1.69
N ASP A 168 -16.83 0.54 1.25
CA ASP A 168 -17.53 -0.48 2.02
C ASP A 168 -17.51 -1.81 1.26
N LEU A 169 -18.01 -2.89 1.85
CA LEU A 169 -18.00 -4.23 1.25
C LEU A 169 -19.35 -4.62 0.64
N ARG A 170 -20.22 -3.65 0.31
CA ARG A 170 -21.53 -3.94 -0.28
C ARG A 170 -21.37 -4.72 -1.59
N GLY A 171 -22.15 -5.77 -1.73
CA GLY A 171 -21.96 -6.85 -2.70
C GLY A 171 -21.41 -8.14 -2.07
N LEU A 172 -21.13 -8.19 -0.76
CA LEU A 172 -20.75 -9.42 -0.05
C LEU A 172 -21.80 -9.88 0.98
N GLU A 173 -23.02 -9.34 0.92
CA GLU A 173 -24.08 -9.53 1.94
C GLU A 173 -24.53 -10.99 2.08
N GLY A 174 -24.24 -11.83 1.08
CA GLY A 174 -24.59 -13.25 1.08
C GLY A 174 -23.74 -14.11 2.03
N PHE A 175 -22.58 -13.63 2.49
CA PHE A 175 -21.70 -14.39 3.36
C PHE A 175 -22.27 -14.50 4.78
N THR A 176 -22.48 -15.73 5.23
CA THR A 176 -23.02 -16.04 6.58
C THR A 176 -22.01 -16.74 7.48
N SER A 177 -21.05 -17.47 6.91
CA SER A 177 -19.94 -18.05 7.64
C SER A 177 -18.72 -18.20 6.72
N LEU A 178 -17.53 -18.08 7.29
CA LEU A 178 -16.26 -18.40 6.66
C LEU A 178 -15.58 -19.51 7.49
N PRO A 179 -15.40 -20.73 6.95
CA PRO A 179 -14.72 -21.80 7.67
C PRO A 179 -13.26 -21.50 8.02
N GLY A 180 -12.59 -20.65 7.22
CA GLY A 180 -11.22 -20.20 7.43
C GLY A 180 -11.16 -18.71 7.79
N ASP A 181 -10.28 -17.97 7.13
CA ASP A 181 -9.88 -16.62 7.50
C ASP A 181 -10.71 -15.52 6.81
N LEU A 182 -10.92 -14.42 7.54
CA LEU A 182 -11.32 -13.12 6.98
C LEU A 182 -10.16 -12.15 7.12
N TYR A 183 -9.60 -11.74 6.00
CA TYR A 183 -8.42 -10.90 5.96
C TYR A 183 -8.70 -9.64 5.13
N LEU A 184 -8.85 -8.51 5.81
CA LEU A 184 -9.05 -7.22 5.20
C LEU A 184 -7.81 -6.39 5.50
N ALA A 185 -6.97 -6.20 4.49
CA ALA A 185 -5.81 -5.37 4.69
C ALA A 185 -5.73 -4.29 3.64
N ASP A 186 -5.13 -3.18 4.05
CA ASP A 186 -4.49 -2.31 3.10
C ASP A 186 -5.48 -1.61 2.16
N ASN A 187 -6.73 -1.47 2.59
CA ASN A 187 -7.79 -0.83 1.82
C ASN A 187 -7.92 0.62 2.29
N ALA A 188 -7.17 1.55 1.69
CA ALA A 188 -6.98 2.89 2.25
C ALA A 188 -8.27 3.71 2.43
N ARG A 189 -9.30 3.48 1.60
CA ARG A 189 -10.58 4.18 1.65
C ARG A 189 -11.71 3.39 2.31
N LEU A 190 -11.49 2.15 2.72
CA LEU A 190 -12.52 1.33 3.35
C LEU A 190 -12.89 1.97 4.69
N ARG A 191 -14.14 2.44 4.84
CA ARG A 191 -14.61 3.16 6.03
C ARG A 191 -15.37 2.29 7.00
N THR A 192 -16.10 1.32 6.48
CA THR A 192 -16.90 0.36 7.23
C THR A 192 -16.83 -1.01 6.58
N LEU A 193 -17.29 -2.04 7.28
CA LEU A 193 -17.40 -3.40 6.79
C LEU A 193 -18.83 -3.75 6.35
N VAL A 194 -19.69 -2.73 6.17
CA VAL A 194 -21.07 -2.89 5.69
C VAL A 194 -21.03 -3.64 4.37
N GLY A 195 -21.86 -4.66 4.25
CA GLY A 195 -21.72 -5.71 3.25
C GLY A 195 -21.40 -7.06 3.87
N LEU A 196 -20.82 -7.12 5.08
CA LEU A 196 -20.63 -8.39 5.82
C LEU A 196 -21.70 -8.62 6.90
N ASP A 197 -22.80 -7.87 6.87
CA ASP A 197 -23.82 -7.82 7.91
C ASP A 197 -24.43 -9.20 8.25
N GLY A 198 -24.40 -10.15 7.31
CA GLY A 198 -24.89 -11.51 7.50
C GLY A 198 -23.91 -12.47 8.17
N LEU A 199 -22.64 -12.09 8.37
CA LEU A 199 -21.57 -12.98 8.82
C LEU A 199 -21.71 -13.30 10.32
N ILE A 200 -21.81 -14.59 10.64
CA ILE A 200 -22.04 -15.11 12.00
C ILE A 200 -20.76 -15.76 12.56
N ASN A 201 -19.98 -16.49 11.76
CA ASN A 201 -18.82 -17.22 12.26
C ASN A 201 -17.64 -17.12 11.29
N VAL A 202 -16.46 -16.83 11.82
CA VAL A 202 -15.15 -17.00 11.16
C VAL A 202 -14.42 -18.13 11.88
N GLY A 203 -14.08 -19.22 11.18
CA GLY A 203 -13.45 -20.39 11.79
C GLY A 203 -11.96 -20.21 12.05
N GLY A 204 -11.29 -19.39 11.24
CA GLY A 204 -9.88 -19.01 11.39
C GLY A 204 -9.69 -17.61 11.98
N ASP A 205 -8.74 -16.87 11.45
CA ASP A 205 -8.38 -15.53 11.89
C ASP A 205 -9.30 -14.46 11.29
N LEU A 206 -9.58 -13.42 12.07
CA LEU A 206 -10.12 -12.15 11.59
C LEU A 206 -9.01 -11.11 11.66
N ALA A 207 -8.48 -10.69 10.51
CA ALA A 207 -7.42 -9.70 10.43
C ALA A 207 -7.90 -8.43 9.73
N LEU A 208 -7.76 -7.30 10.43
CA LEU A 208 -7.97 -5.95 9.94
C LEU A 208 -6.61 -5.26 9.99
N LEU A 209 -5.90 -5.17 8.87
CA LEU A 209 -4.55 -4.58 8.84
C LEU A 209 -4.49 -3.32 7.98
N SER A 210 -3.91 -2.23 8.48
CA SER A 210 -3.64 -1.01 7.72
C SER A 210 -4.83 -0.41 6.95
N ASN A 211 -6.06 -0.65 7.39
CA ASN A 211 -7.23 -0.01 6.79
C ASN A 211 -7.36 1.40 7.39
N MET A 212 -6.49 2.33 6.98
CA MET A 212 -6.37 3.68 7.55
C MET A 212 -7.65 4.51 7.44
N GLY A 213 -8.54 4.16 6.52
CA GLY A 213 -9.86 4.77 6.36
C GLY A 213 -10.93 4.22 7.31
N LEU A 214 -10.69 3.07 7.97
CA LEU A 214 -11.69 2.28 8.67
C LEU A 214 -12.07 2.99 9.97
N ILE A 215 -13.31 3.48 10.04
CA ILE A 215 -13.85 4.20 11.20
C ILE A 215 -14.61 3.25 12.12
N SER A 216 -15.19 2.19 11.56
CA SER A 216 -16.02 1.25 12.31
C SER A 216 -15.98 -0.14 11.68
N VAL A 217 -16.09 -1.17 12.51
CA VAL A 217 -16.36 -2.55 12.07
C VAL A 217 -17.85 -2.83 11.87
N GLN A 218 -18.70 -1.79 11.78
CA GLN A 218 -20.09 -1.92 11.34
C GLN A 218 -20.15 -2.73 10.05
N GLY A 219 -21.03 -3.72 10.01
CA GLY A 219 -20.98 -4.85 9.08
C GLY A 219 -20.69 -6.16 9.80
N LEU A 220 -20.02 -6.17 10.95
CA LEU A 220 -19.77 -7.40 11.72
C LEU A 220 -20.69 -7.56 12.94
N GLN A 221 -21.81 -6.86 13.00
CA GLN A 221 -22.68 -6.86 14.20
C GLN A 221 -23.33 -8.19 14.54
N ASN A 222 -23.43 -9.10 13.58
CA ASN A 222 -23.98 -10.45 13.81
C ASN A 222 -22.88 -11.49 14.05
N LEU A 223 -21.60 -11.10 14.02
CA LEU A 223 -20.48 -12.02 14.21
C LEU A 223 -20.46 -12.53 15.65
N GLN A 224 -20.56 -13.84 15.82
CA GLN A 224 -20.64 -14.53 17.11
C GLN A 224 -19.33 -15.18 17.53
N THR A 225 -18.55 -15.72 16.58
CA THR A 225 -17.31 -16.44 16.91
C THR A 225 -16.20 -16.16 15.91
N VAL A 226 -14.97 -16.00 16.42
CA VAL A 226 -13.71 -16.09 15.65
C VAL A 226 -12.90 -17.26 16.22
N GLY A 227 -12.73 -18.35 15.48
CA GLY A 227 -12.05 -19.54 15.99
C GLY A 227 -10.55 -19.31 16.24
N GLY A 228 -9.92 -18.44 15.46
CA GLY A 228 -8.52 -18.05 15.58
C GLY A 228 -8.30 -16.71 16.27
N GLN A 229 -7.35 -15.93 15.74
CA GLN A 229 -6.96 -14.65 16.28
C GLN A 229 -7.78 -13.51 15.66
N LEU A 230 -8.25 -12.58 16.51
CA LEU A 230 -8.67 -11.26 16.07
C LEU A 230 -7.43 -10.35 16.07
N VAL A 231 -6.97 -9.99 14.88
CA VAL A 231 -5.85 -9.07 14.66
C VAL A 231 -6.39 -7.74 14.15
N ALA A 232 -6.16 -6.66 14.91
CA ALA A 232 -6.45 -5.31 14.46
C ALA A 232 -5.17 -4.49 14.58
N ILE A 233 -4.49 -4.24 13.46
CA ILE A 233 -3.23 -3.49 13.46
C ILE A 233 -3.24 -2.41 12.38
N GLY A 234 -2.87 -1.18 12.72
CA GLY A 234 -2.72 -0.10 11.75
C GLY A 234 -4.05 0.48 11.23
N ASN A 235 -5.18 0.28 11.92
CA ASN A 235 -6.46 0.85 11.48
C ASN A 235 -6.69 2.23 12.12
N GLY A 236 -5.91 3.23 11.71
CA GLY A 236 -5.74 4.49 12.47
C GLY A 236 -6.98 5.35 12.76
N LYS A 237 -8.17 5.02 12.21
CA LYS A 237 -9.45 5.69 12.50
C LYS A 237 -10.43 4.83 13.29
N LEU A 238 -10.09 3.58 13.58
CA LEU A 238 -10.98 2.62 14.22
C LEU A 238 -10.91 2.81 15.72
N THR A 239 -11.86 3.54 16.30
CA THR A 239 -11.79 3.91 17.72
C THR A 239 -12.34 2.84 18.67
N ASP A 240 -13.12 1.90 18.17
CA ASP A 240 -13.73 0.86 19.00
C ASP A 240 -14.16 -0.35 18.18
N LEU A 241 -14.44 -1.45 18.87
CA LEU A 241 -15.03 -2.66 18.32
C LEU A 241 -16.48 -2.84 18.82
N LEU A 242 -17.17 -1.76 19.21
CA LEU A 242 -18.51 -1.85 19.79
C LEU A 242 -19.51 -2.49 18.83
N ALA A 243 -19.29 -2.37 17.52
CA ALA A 243 -20.15 -3.05 16.56
C ALA A 243 -20.12 -4.58 16.72
N LEU A 244 -19.12 -5.20 17.35
CA LEU A 244 -19.05 -6.65 17.58
C LEU A 244 -19.93 -7.15 18.75
N LEU A 245 -21.08 -6.52 19.04
CA LEU A 245 -21.92 -6.81 20.22
C LEU A 245 -22.34 -8.29 20.36
N SER A 246 -22.47 -9.00 19.25
CA SER A 246 -22.88 -10.41 19.23
C SER A 246 -21.72 -11.38 19.46
N LEU A 247 -20.47 -10.89 19.51
CA LEU A 247 -19.29 -11.72 19.63
C LEU A 247 -19.27 -12.36 21.02
N THR A 248 -19.13 -13.68 21.05
CA THR A 248 -19.15 -14.49 22.27
C THR A 248 -17.81 -15.16 22.56
N SER A 249 -17.02 -15.43 21.52
CA SER A 249 -15.75 -16.14 21.65
C SER A 249 -14.75 -15.74 20.57
N ILE A 250 -13.50 -15.57 20.98
CA ILE A 250 -12.33 -15.48 20.12
C ILE A 250 -11.23 -16.41 20.65
N GLY A 251 -10.35 -16.92 19.78
CA GLY A 251 -9.17 -17.68 20.21
C GLY A 251 -8.13 -16.81 20.91
N SER A 252 -7.75 -15.69 20.30
CA SER A 252 -6.89 -14.67 20.93
C SER A 252 -7.08 -13.29 20.29
N MET A 253 -6.58 -12.24 20.94
CA MET A 253 -6.58 -10.89 20.37
C MET A 253 -5.16 -10.35 20.26
N LYS A 254 -4.84 -9.75 19.12
CA LYS A 254 -3.64 -8.92 18.96
C LYS A 254 -4.06 -7.60 18.36
N GLU A 255 -3.81 -6.56 19.13
CA GLU A 255 -4.01 -5.19 18.72
C GLU A 255 -2.69 -4.44 18.83
N ALA A 256 -2.51 -3.53 17.88
CA ALA A 256 -1.55 -2.46 17.99
C ALA A 256 -2.11 -1.35 17.11
N ASN A 257 -1.90 -0.09 17.49
CA ASN A 257 -1.89 0.95 16.46
C ASN A 257 -3.25 1.06 15.70
N ASN A 258 -4.36 1.36 16.38
CA ASN A 258 -5.68 1.54 15.75
C ASN A 258 -6.27 2.95 15.94
N GLY A 259 -5.43 3.96 16.15
CA GLY A 259 -5.87 5.30 16.53
C GLY A 259 -5.74 5.52 18.04
N ASP A 260 -6.53 6.45 18.60
CA ASP A 260 -6.32 7.02 19.94
C ASP A 260 -6.93 6.20 21.09
N VAL A 261 -7.34 4.95 20.81
CA VAL A 261 -8.11 4.11 21.73
C VAL A 261 -7.58 2.69 21.68
N ARG A 262 -7.40 2.08 22.86
CA ARG A 262 -7.18 0.64 22.98
C ARG A 262 -8.48 -0.06 22.58
N LEU A 263 -8.43 -0.95 21.60
CA LEU A 263 -9.62 -1.66 21.15
C LEU A 263 -10.03 -2.68 22.21
N GLU A 264 -11.05 -2.31 22.98
CA GLU A 264 -11.66 -3.23 23.92
C GLU A 264 -12.71 -4.07 23.20
N LEU A 265 -12.71 -5.37 23.51
CA LEU A 265 -13.80 -6.24 23.11
C LEU A 265 -15.04 -5.92 23.95
N PRO A 266 -16.25 -6.16 23.40
CA PRO A 266 -17.46 -6.09 24.19
C PRO A 266 -17.36 -6.96 25.46
N GLU A 267 -17.92 -6.50 26.59
CA GLU A 267 -17.85 -7.18 27.89
C GLU A 267 -18.31 -8.65 27.85
N ALA A 268 -19.16 -9.00 26.88
CA ALA A 268 -19.67 -10.36 26.68
C ALA A 268 -18.60 -11.36 26.21
N VAL A 269 -17.47 -10.91 25.67
CA VAL A 269 -16.41 -11.77 25.12
C VAL A 269 -15.49 -12.24 26.26
N ARG A 270 -15.85 -13.33 26.94
CA ARG A 270 -14.95 -13.98 27.90
C ARG A 270 -13.87 -14.72 27.10
N MET A 271 -12.61 -14.26 27.18
CA MET A 271 -11.46 -14.92 26.56
C MET A 271 -11.41 -16.39 26.99
N ALA A 272 -11.65 -17.33 26.07
CA ALA A 272 -11.56 -18.75 26.37
C ALA A 272 -10.08 -19.13 26.57
N PRO A 273 -9.72 -19.88 27.63
CA PRO A 273 -8.35 -20.39 27.76
C PRO A 273 -8.04 -21.34 26.60
N ALA A 274 -6.83 -21.23 26.06
CA ALA A 274 -6.36 -21.77 24.77
C ALA A 274 -6.30 -23.32 24.64
N THR A 275 -7.26 -24.10 25.14
CA THR A 275 -7.18 -25.59 25.14
C THR A 275 -8.48 -26.35 24.86
N ALA A 276 -9.48 -25.76 24.21
CA ALA A 276 -10.71 -26.50 23.90
C ALA A 276 -11.25 -26.28 22.49
N PHE A 277 -10.54 -26.80 21.49
CA PHE A 277 -11.15 -27.22 20.23
C PHE A 277 -10.69 -28.65 19.90
N ALA A 278 -11.51 -29.62 20.26
CA ALA A 278 -11.53 -30.93 19.62
C ALA A 278 -12.82 -30.99 18.79
N PRO A 279 -12.80 -31.50 17.55
CA PRO A 279 -13.98 -31.52 16.70
C PRO A 279 -15.00 -32.53 17.26
N THR A 280 -16.21 -32.07 17.57
CA THR A 280 -17.32 -32.92 17.97
C THR A 280 -17.87 -33.67 16.76
N ALA A 281 -17.67 -34.98 16.74
CA ALA A 281 -18.43 -35.89 15.89
C ALA A 281 -19.84 -36.11 16.46
N THR A 282 -20.78 -36.23 15.53
CA THR A 282 -22.24 -36.39 15.62
C THR A 282 -22.80 -37.36 16.67
N ALA A 283 -23.95 -36.98 17.23
CA ALA A 283 -24.76 -37.70 18.21
C ALA A 283 -25.55 -38.91 17.64
N VAL A 284 -25.82 -39.90 18.50
CA VAL A 284 -27.01 -40.79 18.45
C VAL A 284 -27.47 -41.09 19.89
N PRO A 285 -28.77 -40.96 20.25
CA PRO A 285 -29.27 -41.35 21.56
C PRO A 285 -29.98 -42.71 21.53
N THR A 286 -29.83 -43.53 22.57
CA THR A 286 -30.83 -44.53 23.00
C THR A 286 -30.62 -44.94 24.46
N ALA A 287 -31.72 -45.31 25.12
CA ALA A 287 -31.90 -45.34 26.56
C ALA A 287 -31.51 -46.67 27.29
N ALA A 288 -31.28 -46.49 28.60
CA ALA A 288 -31.09 -47.35 29.79
C ALA A 288 -31.84 -48.72 29.92
N PRO A 289 -31.76 -49.50 31.05
CA PRO A 289 -30.88 -49.46 32.26
C PRO A 289 -30.28 -50.83 32.71
N GLY A 290 -29.40 -50.86 33.74
CA GLY A 290 -29.09 -52.11 34.47
C GLY A 290 -27.89 -52.12 35.45
N THR A 291 -28.16 -51.81 36.73
CA THR A 291 -27.65 -52.43 37.99
C THR A 291 -26.15 -52.65 38.32
N THR A 292 -25.72 -51.88 39.33
CA THR A 292 -25.14 -52.25 40.66
C THR A 292 -23.67 -52.67 40.89
N VAL A 293 -23.14 -52.04 41.97
CA VAL A 293 -22.15 -52.43 43.00
C VAL A 293 -20.68 -51.96 42.84
N GLY A 294 -20.21 -51.22 43.86
CA GLY A 294 -18.78 -51.18 44.23
C GLY A 294 -18.32 -49.88 44.89
N ALA A 295 -18.57 -49.73 46.19
CA ALA A 295 -18.02 -48.64 47.01
C ALA A 295 -16.51 -48.84 47.30
N GLY A 296 -15.76 -47.74 47.38
CA GLY A 296 -14.35 -47.74 47.79
C GLY A 296 -13.83 -46.33 48.06
N SER A 297 -13.83 -45.96 49.35
CA SER A 297 -13.30 -44.72 49.94
C SER A 297 -11.78 -44.60 49.86
N GLY A 298 -11.26 -43.39 49.65
CA GLY A 298 -9.86 -43.06 49.94
C GLY A 298 -9.39 -41.72 49.38
N THR A 299 -9.40 -40.68 50.21
CA THR A 299 -8.67 -39.41 50.03
C THR A 299 -7.23 -39.50 50.60
N PRO A 300 -6.31 -38.58 50.23
CA PRO A 300 -4.93 -38.89 49.81
C PRO A 300 -3.85 -38.44 50.83
N PRO A 301 -2.54 -38.62 50.53
CA PRO A 301 -1.50 -37.81 51.12
C PRO A 301 -0.95 -36.75 50.15
N ALA A 302 -0.62 -35.60 50.74
CA ALA A 302 0.02 -34.44 50.13
C ALA A 302 1.55 -34.55 50.16
N VAL A 303 2.25 -33.95 49.18
CA VAL A 303 3.55 -33.29 49.37
C VAL A 303 3.65 -32.03 48.49
N GLN A 304 4.21 -30.99 49.10
CA GLN A 304 4.35 -29.58 48.73
C GLN A 304 5.46 -29.29 47.72
N ASN A 305 5.35 -28.19 46.94
CA ASN A 305 6.14 -26.94 47.10
C ASN A 305 5.78 -25.92 45.99
N SER A 306 5.19 -24.75 46.32
CA SER A 306 5.84 -23.42 46.51
C SER A 306 6.14 -22.70 45.19
N GLY A 307 5.75 -21.46 44.87
CA GLY A 307 5.09 -20.29 45.49
C GLY A 307 4.99 -19.24 44.35
N SER A 308 4.31 -18.09 44.38
CA SER A 308 3.63 -17.32 45.42
C SER A 308 2.65 -16.38 44.71
N VAL A 309 1.39 -16.33 45.15
CA VAL A 309 0.40 -15.31 44.74
C VAL A 309 0.25 -14.34 45.91
N TYR A 310 0.49 -13.05 45.67
CA TYR A 310 0.19 -11.99 46.63
C TYR A 310 -1.33 -11.74 46.65
N VAL A 311 -1.95 -11.97 47.80
CA VAL A 311 -3.35 -11.60 48.11
C VAL A 311 -3.28 -10.43 49.09
N LEU A 312 -3.93 -9.31 48.76
CA LEU A 312 -4.14 -8.18 49.68
C LEU A 312 -5.36 -8.46 50.58
N PRO A 313 -5.34 -8.04 51.86
CA PRO A 313 -6.45 -8.31 52.78
C PRO A 313 -7.58 -7.29 52.62
N ALA A 314 -8.81 -7.76 52.89
CA ALA A 314 -10.00 -6.94 53.03
C ALA A 314 -9.99 -6.15 54.35
N SER A 315 -10.50 -4.91 54.33
CA SER A 315 -10.83 -4.13 55.54
C SER A 315 -12.13 -3.34 55.37
N ASP A 316 -12.89 -3.34 56.45
CA ASP A 316 -14.26 -2.83 56.72
C ASP A 316 -14.52 -1.32 56.43
N PRO A 317 -15.80 -0.88 56.44
CA PRO A 317 -16.23 0.47 56.07
C PRO A 317 -16.41 1.41 57.28
N ALA A 318 -15.74 2.57 57.31
CA ALA A 318 -16.21 3.79 57.98
C ALA A 318 -15.27 5.01 57.79
N SER A 319 -15.88 6.11 57.34
CA SER A 319 -15.47 7.54 57.46
C SER A 319 -14.32 8.08 56.57
N PRO A 320 -14.48 9.29 55.99
CA PRO A 320 -13.64 9.75 54.88
C PRO A 320 -12.37 10.47 55.39
N PRO A 321 -11.18 10.22 54.81
CA PRO A 321 -10.04 11.09 55.05
C PRO A 321 -10.01 12.22 54.02
N THR A 322 -9.65 13.38 54.56
CA THR A 322 -9.50 14.70 53.96
C THR A 322 -8.60 14.76 52.74
N TRP A 323 -9.10 15.38 51.67
CA TRP A 323 -8.34 15.75 50.46
C TRP A 323 -7.16 16.65 50.80
N SER A 324 -5.95 16.22 50.42
CA SER A 324 -4.79 17.09 50.21
C SER A 324 -4.59 17.26 48.70
N PRO A 325 -4.50 18.48 48.15
CA PRO A 325 -4.33 18.67 46.72
C PRO A 325 -2.85 18.52 46.36
N GLY A 326 -2.49 17.37 45.80
CA GLY A 326 -1.14 17.14 45.29
C GLY A 326 -1.01 15.75 44.70
N ILE A 327 -0.59 15.68 43.43
CA ILE A 327 -0.59 14.53 42.53
C ILE A 327 -1.94 14.37 41.81
N THR A 328 -2.16 15.23 40.82
CA THR A 328 -2.96 14.85 39.65
C THR A 328 -2.35 13.59 39.07
N ARG A 329 -3.01 12.43 39.23
CA ARG A 329 -2.91 11.36 38.23
C ARG A 329 -3.21 12.05 36.90
N GLU A 330 -2.24 12.11 35.99
CA GLU A 330 -2.53 12.53 34.62
C GLU A 330 -3.73 11.71 34.14
N ALA A 331 -4.79 12.39 33.71
CA ALA A 331 -5.83 11.76 32.92
C ALA A 331 -5.16 11.06 31.72
N PRO A 332 -5.69 9.96 31.19
CA PRO A 332 -5.19 9.40 29.94
C PRO A 332 -5.15 10.52 28.89
N GLN A 333 -3.94 10.93 28.52
CA GLN A 333 -3.70 11.95 27.50
C GLN A 333 -4.14 11.33 26.17
N PRO A 334 -4.92 12.03 25.33
CA PRO A 334 -5.39 11.49 24.05
C PRO A 334 -4.20 11.00 23.22
N ASP A 335 -4.28 9.76 22.77
CA ASP A 335 -3.16 9.05 22.17
C ASP A 335 -2.72 9.68 20.83
N ARG A 336 -1.42 9.59 20.58
CA ARG A 336 -0.68 10.46 19.67
C ARG A 336 -0.50 9.79 18.31
N THR A 337 -1.13 10.31 17.26
CA THR A 337 -1.04 9.79 15.87
C THR A 337 0.35 9.89 15.24
N VAL A 338 1.22 10.73 15.81
CA VAL A 338 2.60 10.93 15.35
C VAL A 338 3.57 10.57 16.47
N VAL A 339 4.58 9.74 16.17
CA VAL A 339 5.74 9.55 17.05
C VAL A 339 6.87 10.42 16.53
N LEU A 340 7.40 11.32 17.35
CA LEU A 340 8.53 12.18 17.02
C LEU A 340 9.76 11.76 17.83
N LEU A 341 10.79 11.29 17.14
CA LEU A 341 12.09 10.93 17.71
C LEU A 341 13.10 12.05 17.51
N TYR A 342 13.96 12.28 18.50
CA TYR A 342 14.99 13.32 18.45
C TYR A 342 16.21 12.91 19.29
N GLY A 343 17.42 13.36 18.92
CA GLY A 343 18.66 13.07 19.67
C GLY A 343 19.28 14.25 20.43
N GLY A 344 18.85 15.49 20.10
CA GLY A 344 19.33 16.73 20.71
C GLY A 344 18.19 17.61 21.22
N THR A 345 18.08 18.84 20.73
CA THR A 345 16.93 19.71 21.04
C THR A 345 15.73 19.32 20.16
N PRO A 346 14.55 19.06 20.73
CA PRO A 346 13.36 18.77 19.94
C PRO A 346 12.92 20.01 19.14
N PRO A 347 12.30 19.84 17.96
CA PRO A 347 11.78 20.96 17.19
C PRO A 347 10.56 21.58 17.86
N LEU A 348 10.31 22.85 17.55
CA LEU A 348 8.99 23.44 17.77
C LEU A 348 7.99 22.82 16.78
N PHE A 349 6.85 22.33 17.27
CA PHE A 349 5.89 21.60 16.43
C PHE A 349 5.37 22.43 15.26
N ASP A 350 5.03 23.70 15.48
CA ASP A 350 4.53 24.59 14.41
C ASP A 350 5.59 24.87 13.33
N GLU A 351 6.86 24.95 13.70
CA GLU A 351 7.96 25.13 12.75
C GLU A 351 8.17 23.88 11.91
N LEU A 352 8.20 22.70 12.54
CA LEU A 352 8.32 21.42 11.87
C LEU A 352 7.14 21.20 10.90
N GLU A 353 5.93 21.41 11.37
CA GLU A 353 4.70 21.32 10.59
C GLU A 353 4.70 22.30 9.41
N GLY A 354 5.05 23.58 9.67
CA GLY A 354 5.17 24.59 8.62
C GLY A 354 6.22 24.24 7.58
N TRP A 355 7.30 23.58 8.01
CA TRP A 355 8.31 23.10 7.10
C TRP A 355 7.82 21.93 6.26
N LEU A 356 7.20 20.92 6.87
CA LEU A 356 6.65 19.74 6.20
C LEU A 356 5.60 20.12 5.12
N ARG A 357 4.78 21.14 5.38
CA ARG A 357 3.77 21.64 4.42
C ARG A 357 4.33 22.32 3.18
N ASN A 358 5.55 22.86 3.27
CA ASN A 358 6.17 23.65 2.20
C ASN A 358 7.17 22.83 1.36
N PHE A 359 7.16 21.51 1.50
CA PHE A 359 7.96 20.65 0.63
C PHE A 359 7.41 20.59 -0.79
N ASP A 360 8.35 20.39 -1.71
CA ASP A 360 8.09 20.17 -3.12
C ASP A 360 8.92 18.94 -3.54
N PRO A 361 8.29 17.76 -3.78
CA PRO A 361 6.84 17.54 -3.84
C PRO A 361 6.12 17.71 -2.49
N PRO A 362 4.82 18.06 -2.48
CA PRO A 362 4.04 18.16 -1.26
C PRO A 362 3.84 16.76 -0.66
N MET A 363 4.21 16.59 0.62
CA MET A 363 3.93 15.36 1.36
C MET A 363 2.51 15.42 1.94
N GLU A 364 1.92 14.24 2.19
CA GLU A 364 0.67 14.16 2.96
C GLU A 364 0.82 14.85 4.31
N HIS A 365 -0.27 15.47 4.73
CA HIS A 365 -0.26 16.34 5.89
C HIS A 365 -0.30 15.55 7.20
N LEU A 366 0.77 15.61 7.99
CA LEU A 366 0.91 14.82 9.22
C LEU A 366 0.12 15.34 10.43
N GLY A 367 -0.20 16.64 10.46
CA GLY A 367 -0.96 17.25 11.55
C GLY A 367 -0.23 17.26 12.88
N ILE A 368 1.07 17.59 12.88
CA ILE A 368 1.89 17.55 14.10
C ILE A 368 1.45 18.67 15.05
N ARG A 369 0.92 18.28 16.22
CA ARG A 369 0.50 19.16 17.32
C ARG A 369 0.94 18.57 18.65
N GLU A 370 0.98 19.40 19.68
CA GLU A 370 1.37 18.96 21.04
C GLU A 370 0.45 17.86 21.59
N TYR A 371 -0.84 17.94 21.32
CA TYR A 371 -1.84 17.01 21.84
C TYR A 371 -1.88 15.66 21.08
N ASN A 372 -1.26 15.52 19.92
CA ASN A 372 -1.27 14.28 19.12
C ASN A 372 0.13 13.78 18.72
N THR A 373 1.20 14.34 19.31
CA THR A 373 2.59 13.94 19.02
C THR A 373 3.29 13.36 20.24
N ARG A 374 3.78 12.12 20.11
CA ARG A 374 4.59 11.43 21.11
C ARG A 374 6.06 11.75 20.92
N LEU A 375 6.58 12.63 21.77
CA LEU A 375 7.98 13.01 21.76
C LEU A 375 8.82 12.00 22.55
N ILE A 376 9.83 11.39 21.90
CA ILE A 376 10.72 10.38 22.53
C ILE A 376 12.18 10.67 22.18
N HIS A 377 13.05 10.73 23.19
CA HIS A 377 14.49 10.91 22.98
C HIS A 377 15.12 9.59 22.49
N LEU A 378 15.78 9.62 21.32
CA LEU A 378 16.24 8.42 20.60
C LEU A 378 17.23 7.59 21.42
N TYR A 379 18.15 8.25 22.13
CA TYR A 379 19.15 7.62 23.00
C TYR A 379 18.88 7.84 24.49
N GLY A 380 17.62 8.10 24.86
CA GLY A 380 17.25 8.29 26.26
C GLY A 380 17.35 7.00 27.07
N ASP A 381 17.56 7.13 28.38
CA ASP A 381 17.72 6.00 29.30
C ASP A 381 16.40 5.26 29.60
N SER A 382 15.25 5.78 29.16
CA SER A 382 13.93 5.20 29.42
C SER A 382 13.73 3.82 28.78
N GLY A 383 14.53 3.46 27.77
CA GLY A 383 14.39 2.21 27.02
C GLY A 383 13.13 2.16 26.13
N GLU A 384 12.32 3.20 26.13
CA GLU A 384 11.04 3.31 25.42
C GLU A 384 11.19 3.06 23.92
N VAL A 385 12.23 3.63 23.30
CA VAL A 385 12.52 3.45 21.87
C VAL A 385 12.75 1.99 21.49
N LYS A 386 13.37 1.20 22.38
CA LYS A 386 13.66 -0.22 22.13
C LYS A 386 12.39 -1.08 22.11
N GLN A 387 11.28 -0.57 22.66
CA GLN A 387 9.97 -1.22 22.65
C GLN A 387 9.15 -0.90 21.40
N LEU A 388 9.59 0.07 20.58
CA LEU A 388 8.94 0.40 19.32
C LEU A 388 9.16 -0.74 18.32
N SER A 389 8.13 -1.56 18.12
CA SER A 389 8.12 -2.65 17.16
C SER A 389 7.26 -2.35 15.93
N VAL A 390 6.15 -1.64 16.11
CA VAL A 390 5.22 -1.23 15.06
C VAL A 390 4.71 0.17 15.41
N ILE A 391 4.57 1.06 14.42
CA ILE A 391 3.99 2.40 14.59
C ILE A 391 2.74 2.54 13.72
N SER A 392 1.66 3.08 14.30
CA SER A 392 0.34 3.19 13.68
C SER A 392 0.22 4.27 12.63
N GLY A 393 0.58 5.48 13.05
CA GLY A 393 0.56 6.63 12.21
C GLY A 393 1.97 6.89 11.74
N SER A 394 2.35 8.14 11.76
CA SER A 394 3.61 8.55 11.19
C SER A 394 4.72 8.56 12.23
N LEU A 395 5.89 8.11 11.81
CA LEU A 395 7.14 8.25 12.55
C LEU A 395 7.93 9.40 11.94
N VAL A 396 8.17 10.45 12.72
CA VAL A 396 9.07 11.53 12.35
C VAL A 396 10.36 11.40 13.15
N ILE A 397 11.49 11.30 12.47
CA ILE A 397 12.82 11.32 13.07
C ILE A 397 13.45 12.68 12.76
N TRP A 398 13.53 13.51 13.79
CA TRP A 398 14.20 14.81 13.75
C TRP A 398 15.70 14.63 13.88
N ALA A 399 16.36 14.51 12.74
CA ALA A 399 17.80 14.30 12.59
C ALA A 399 18.59 15.62 12.45
N ASN A 400 18.10 16.72 13.05
CA ASN A 400 18.85 17.99 13.11
C ASN A 400 19.79 17.97 14.31
N GLY A 401 21.04 18.42 14.09
CA GLY A 401 22.09 18.33 15.10
C GLY A 401 22.60 16.89 15.30
N ASP A 402 23.11 16.61 16.51
CA ASP A 402 23.71 15.31 16.81
C ASP A 402 22.66 14.26 17.21
N ILE A 403 22.15 13.54 16.21
CA ILE A 403 21.36 12.31 16.40
C ILE A 403 22.24 11.05 16.37
N GLY A 404 23.57 11.22 16.42
CA GLY A 404 24.53 10.17 16.13
C GLY A 404 24.56 9.77 14.65
N THR A 405 25.44 8.83 14.32
CA THR A 405 25.73 8.45 12.93
C THR A 405 24.75 7.41 12.34
N GLY A 406 23.74 6.97 13.11
CA GLY A 406 22.81 5.91 12.75
C GLY A 406 21.62 5.82 13.71
N LEU A 407 20.76 4.82 13.54
CA LEU A 407 19.46 4.68 14.21
C LEU A 407 19.35 3.40 15.06
N TRP A 408 20.46 2.91 15.61
CA TRP A 408 20.56 1.61 16.31
C TRP A 408 19.47 1.32 17.36
N PRO A 409 18.94 2.29 18.13
CA PRO A 409 17.87 2.03 19.07
C PRO A 409 16.59 1.46 18.43
N LEU A 410 16.39 1.67 17.12
CA LEU A 410 15.20 1.24 16.38
C LEU A 410 15.26 -0.20 15.84
N ARG A 411 16.24 -1.01 16.25
CA ARG A 411 16.40 -2.39 15.75
C ARG A 411 15.16 -3.29 15.91
N GLY A 412 14.27 -2.97 16.85
CA GLY A 412 13.02 -3.70 17.03
C GLY A 412 11.91 -3.31 16.04
N LEU A 413 12.05 -2.18 15.33
CA LEU A 413 11.01 -1.63 14.48
C LEU A 413 10.86 -2.45 13.19
N THR A 414 9.64 -2.91 12.94
CA THR A 414 9.27 -3.78 11.82
C THR A 414 8.29 -3.13 10.85
N ALA A 415 7.46 -2.19 11.31
CA ALA A 415 6.51 -1.49 10.44
C ALA A 415 6.16 -0.09 10.94
N VAL A 416 5.94 0.84 9.99
CA VAL A 416 5.33 2.16 10.22
C VAL A 416 4.14 2.28 9.28
N TYR A 417 2.92 2.22 9.77
CA TYR A 417 1.74 2.18 8.91
C TYR A 417 1.37 3.53 8.28
N GLY A 418 1.76 4.63 8.90
CA GLY A 418 1.78 5.96 8.28
C GLY A 418 3.13 6.27 7.61
N GLN A 419 3.46 7.55 7.54
CA GLN A 419 4.71 7.99 6.91
C GLN A 419 5.91 7.83 7.85
N LEU A 420 7.02 7.31 7.34
CA LEU A 420 8.33 7.46 7.95
C LEU A 420 9.03 8.67 7.35
N VAL A 421 9.16 9.74 8.12
CA VAL A 421 9.87 10.97 7.72
C VAL A 421 11.16 11.07 8.53
N ILE A 422 12.31 11.03 7.86
CA ILE A 422 13.62 11.27 8.48
C ILE A 422 14.17 12.57 7.91
N LEU A 423 14.37 13.54 8.80
CA LEU A 423 14.49 14.94 8.42
C LEU A 423 15.72 15.55 9.09
N GLY A 424 16.72 15.89 8.28
CA GLY A 424 17.94 16.60 8.70
C GLY A 424 17.88 18.09 8.39
N ALA A 425 18.78 18.89 8.95
CA ALA A 425 18.68 20.33 8.84
C ALA A 425 19.15 20.84 7.47
N ARG A 426 18.53 21.93 6.98
CA ARG A 426 18.94 22.60 5.72
C ARG A 426 20.38 23.14 5.76
N ASP A 427 20.90 23.43 6.94
CA ASP A 427 22.28 23.86 7.14
C ASP A 427 23.31 22.71 7.07
N GLY A 428 22.84 21.46 6.92
CA GLY A 428 23.69 20.28 6.84
C GLY A 428 24.23 19.78 8.18
N SER A 429 23.65 20.23 9.30
CA SER A 429 24.06 19.80 10.65
C SER A 429 23.66 18.37 11.03
N SER A 430 22.92 17.65 10.18
CA SER A 430 22.58 16.25 10.43
C SER A 430 23.84 15.38 10.44
N THR A 431 24.09 14.66 11.54
CA THR A 431 25.23 13.74 11.68
C THR A 431 24.96 12.32 11.15
N LEU A 432 23.75 12.06 10.66
CA LEU A 432 23.29 10.73 10.27
C LEU A 432 24.01 10.22 8.99
N GLU A 433 24.89 9.22 9.15
CA GLU A 433 25.67 8.63 8.05
C GLU A 433 25.04 7.35 7.46
N THR A 434 24.22 6.66 8.24
CA THR A 434 23.56 5.40 7.87
C THR A 434 22.15 5.28 8.47
N LEU A 435 21.31 4.43 7.87
CA LEU A 435 20.00 4.07 8.40
C LEU A 435 20.03 2.76 9.22
N GLN A 436 21.22 2.20 9.48
CA GLN A 436 21.36 1.03 10.34
C GLN A 436 20.67 1.23 11.68
N GLY A 437 19.98 0.21 12.14
CA GLY A 437 18.94 0.32 13.16
C GLY A 437 17.54 0.11 12.60
N LEU A 438 17.28 0.44 11.33
CA LEU A 438 16.03 0.10 10.65
C LEU A 438 16.08 -1.28 9.96
N ASP A 439 17.06 -2.11 10.30
CA ASP A 439 17.39 -3.34 9.56
C ASP A 439 16.25 -4.37 9.51
N ASN A 440 15.28 -4.28 10.42
CA ASN A 440 14.11 -5.15 10.49
C ASN A 440 12.82 -4.49 9.95
N LEU A 441 12.89 -3.25 9.49
CA LEU A 441 11.75 -2.52 8.95
C LEU A 441 11.34 -3.15 7.60
N GLN A 442 10.11 -3.66 7.54
CA GLN A 442 9.55 -4.39 6.40
C GLN A 442 8.49 -3.58 5.65
N TYR A 443 7.76 -2.72 6.36
CA TYR A 443 6.63 -1.97 5.82
C TYR A 443 6.69 -0.49 6.23
N VAL A 444 6.45 0.40 5.28
CA VAL A 444 6.15 1.81 5.55
C VAL A 444 4.97 2.31 4.70
N GLY A 445 4.10 3.11 5.31
CA GLY A 445 3.00 3.80 4.62
C GLY A 445 3.48 4.92 3.70
N GLY A 446 4.73 5.37 3.84
CA GLY A 446 5.44 6.30 2.97
C GLY A 446 6.85 6.49 3.51
N LEU A 447 7.84 6.75 2.66
CA LEU A 447 9.23 6.92 3.08
C LEU A 447 9.79 8.24 2.55
N HIS A 448 10.10 9.14 3.47
CA HIS A 448 10.62 10.46 3.15
C HIS A 448 11.97 10.66 3.84
N LEU A 449 13.04 10.70 3.05
CA LEU A 449 14.41 10.97 3.48
C LEU A 449 14.82 12.34 3.00
N VAL A 450 15.06 13.27 3.92
CA VAL A 450 15.08 14.69 3.56
C VAL A 450 16.24 15.42 4.25
N TYR A 451 17.08 16.11 3.47
CA TYR A 451 18.25 16.88 3.94
C TYR A 451 19.24 16.09 4.83
N LEU A 452 19.38 14.78 4.56
CA LEU A 452 20.33 13.92 5.26
C LEU A 452 21.72 14.02 4.61
N ASN A 453 22.39 15.14 4.86
CA ASN A 453 23.58 15.56 4.11
C ASN A 453 24.85 14.73 4.40
N GLN A 454 24.86 13.86 5.40
CA GLN A 454 25.96 12.92 5.66
C GLN A 454 25.63 11.48 5.25
N LEU A 455 24.38 11.20 4.89
CA LEU A 455 23.92 9.86 4.52
C LEU A 455 24.58 9.44 3.20
N ARG A 456 25.31 8.31 3.21
CA ARG A 456 26.06 7.84 2.03
C ARG A 456 25.30 6.85 1.17
N ASN A 457 24.47 6.02 1.80
CA ASN A 457 23.60 5.05 1.13
C ASN A 457 22.42 4.70 2.05
N LEU A 458 21.54 3.80 1.59
CA LEU A 458 20.31 3.41 2.28
C LEU A 458 20.45 2.08 3.04
N THR A 459 21.68 1.65 3.34
CA THR A 459 21.93 0.47 4.17
C THR A 459 21.28 0.68 5.53
N GLY A 460 20.56 -0.34 5.99
CA GLY A 460 19.58 -0.23 7.07
C GLY A 460 18.16 -0.53 6.59
N LEU A 461 17.84 -0.34 5.30
CA LEU A 461 16.51 -0.65 4.76
C LEU A 461 16.43 -2.00 4.02
N GLY A 462 17.40 -2.90 4.25
CA GLY A 462 17.51 -4.19 3.53
C GLY A 462 16.37 -5.18 3.76
N SER A 463 15.53 -4.94 4.76
CA SER A 463 14.32 -5.74 5.01
C SER A 463 13.06 -5.09 4.44
N LEU A 464 13.13 -3.86 3.93
CA LEU A 464 11.95 -3.12 3.46
C LEU A 464 11.42 -3.80 2.20
N ARG A 465 10.17 -4.27 2.27
CA ARG A 465 9.46 -4.95 1.18
C ARG A 465 8.38 -4.08 0.56
N THR A 466 7.77 -3.21 1.38
CA THR A 466 6.61 -2.43 0.94
C THR A 466 6.76 -0.96 1.32
N VAL A 467 6.56 -0.09 0.32
CA VAL A 467 6.37 1.36 0.49
C VAL A 467 5.04 1.72 -0.16
N ARG A 468 4.06 2.04 0.68
CA ARG A 468 2.66 2.21 0.29
C ARG A 468 2.27 3.59 -0.21
N GLY A 469 3.02 4.59 0.22
CA GLY A 469 2.93 5.97 -0.22
C GLY A 469 4.22 6.35 -0.93
N ASP A 470 4.57 7.62 -0.85
CA ASP A 470 5.65 8.12 -1.69
C ASP A 470 7.00 7.61 -1.18
N LEU A 471 7.90 7.33 -2.11
CA LEU A 471 9.32 7.21 -1.83
C LEU A 471 10.02 8.50 -2.24
N ASN A 472 10.21 9.39 -1.27
CA ASN A 472 10.85 10.69 -1.47
C ASN A 472 12.26 10.67 -0.88
N ILE A 473 13.27 10.87 -1.72
CA ILE A 473 14.65 11.10 -1.28
C ILE A 473 15.07 12.47 -1.79
N LEU A 474 15.13 13.44 -0.88
CA LEU A 474 15.19 14.85 -1.22
C LEU A 474 16.39 15.52 -0.54
N PHE A 475 17.22 16.17 -1.34
CA PHE A 475 18.32 17.02 -0.89
C PHE A 475 19.33 16.31 0.03
N CYS A 476 19.56 15.01 -0.16
CA CYS A 476 20.58 14.26 0.56
C CYS A 476 21.92 14.37 -0.21
N ALA A 477 22.64 15.47 -0.01
CA ALA A 477 23.73 15.86 -0.91
C ALA A 477 24.89 14.86 -1.00
N SER A 478 25.20 14.13 0.07
CA SER A 478 26.27 13.11 0.11
C SER A 478 25.80 11.71 -0.22
N LEU A 479 24.52 11.51 -0.55
CA LEU A 479 23.99 10.20 -0.91
C LEU A 479 24.59 9.77 -2.23
N GLN A 480 25.39 8.70 -2.23
CA GLN A 480 26.11 8.22 -3.40
C GLN A 480 25.40 7.06 -4.10
N SER A 481 24.67 6.25 -3.33
CA SER A 481 24.01 5.05 -3.82
C SER A 481 22.65 4.80 -3.14
N THR A 482 21.69 4.26 -3.88
CA THR A 482 20.42 3.77 -3.31
C THR A 482 20.51 2.35 -2.74
N ARG A 483 21.71 1.77 -2.67
CA ARG A 483 21.96 0.46 -2.05
C ARG A 483 21.31 0.40 -0.66
N GLY A 484 20.49 -0.63 -0.46
CA GLY A 484 19.67 -0.82 0.73
C GLY A 484 18.23 -1.17 0.39
N LEU A 485 17.70 -0.67 -0.73
CA LEU A 485 16.32 -0.89 -1.17
C LEU A 485 16.12 -2.06 -2.15
N GLY A 486 17.11 -2.93 -2.29
CA GLY A 486 17.11 -4.03 -3.27
C GLY A 486 15.88 -4.97 -3.26
N PRO A 487 15.21 -5.21 -2.12
CA PRO A 487 14.01 -6.06 -2.09
C PRO A 487 12.72 -5.39 -2.56
N LEU A 488 12.68 -4.06 -2.73
CA LEU A 488 11.46 -3.38 -3.18
C LEU A 488 11.17 -3.72 -4.64
N THR A 489 10.00 -4.29 -4.89
CA THR A 489 9.51 -4.63 -6.24
C THR A 489 8.59 -3.57 -6.82
N SER A 490 7.96 -2.77 -5.96
CA SER A 490 6.90 -1.84 -6.37
C SER A 490 6.88 -0.60 -5.47
N ILE A 491 6.56 0.56 -6.06
CA ILE A 491 6.26 1.80 -5.33
C ILE A 491 4.82 2.16 -5.66
N TYR A 492 3.99 2.33 -4.63
CA TYR A 492 2.54 2.44 -4.78
C TYR A 492 2.06 3.82 -5.19
N THR A 493 2.83 4.87 -4.91
CA THR A 493 2.53 6.22 -5.40
C THR A 493 3.74 6.74 -6.16
N ASP A 494 4.40 7.78 -5.66
CA ASP A 494 5.42 8.50 -6.37
C ASP A 494 6.83 8.05 -5.96
N LEU A 495 7.76 8.04 -6.92
CA LEU A 495 9.19 7.99 -6.69
C LEU A 495 9.80 9.36 -7.01
N TYR A 496 10.13 10.13 -5.99
CA TYR A 496 10.83 11.41 -6.15
C TYR A 496 12.27 11.35 -5.66
N LEU A 497 13.22 11.55 -6.58
CA LEU A 497 14.62 11.80 -6.28
C LEU A 497 14.96 13.23 -6.70
N LYS A 498 15.17 14.12 -5.73
CA LYS A 498 15.39 15.55 -6.02
C LYS A 498 16.59 16.09 -5.26
N GLY A 499 17.51 16.75 -5.96
CA GLY A 499 18.63 17.47 -5.32
C GLY A 499 19.65 16.57 -4.63
N ASN A 500 19.65 15.26 -4.92
CA ASN A 500 20.63 14.30 -4.41
C ASN A 500 21.92 14.41 -5.22
N ARG A 501 22.69 15.47 -4.95
CA ARG A 501 23.80 15.86 -5.82
C ARG A 501 24.92 14.83 -5.89
N GLY A 502 25.16 14.04 -4.84
CA GLY A 502 26.16 12.97 -4.85
C GLY A 502 25.73 11.68 -5.54
N LEU A 503 24.46 11.55 -5.93
CA LEU A 503 23.87 10.26 -6.33
C LEU A 503 24.32 9.89 -7.74
N TRP A 504 25.04 8.78 -7.86
CA TRP A 504 25.51 8.24 -9.13
C TRP A 504 25.14 6.76 -9.33
N ASP A 505 24.77 6.05 -8.26
CA ASP A 505 24.37 4.65 -8.29
C ASP A 505 22.92 4.44 -7.84
N MET A 506 22.07 4.00 -8.75
CA MET A 506 20.67 3.67 -8.47
C MET A 506 20.43 2.15 -8.34
N SER A 507 21.48 1.35 -8.12
CA SER A 507 21.38 -0.12 -8.09
C SER A 507 20.40 -0.69 -7.07
N GLY A 508 20.05 0.07 -6.03
CA GLY A 508 19.02 -0.32 -5.07
C GLY A 508 17.62 -0.47 -5.66
N PHE A 509 17.34 0.10 -6.84
CA PHE A 509 16.02 0.04 -7.48
C PHE A 509 15.87 -1.07 -8.52
N ARG A 510 16.88 -1.93 -8.69
CA ARG A 510 16.93 -2.92 -9.79
C ARG A 510 15.79 -3.92 -9.80
N ALA A 511 15.09 -4.10 -8.68
CA ALA A 511 13.93 -5.00 -8.57
C ALA A 511 12.60 -4.30 -8.83
N ILE A 512 12.56 -2.96 -8.91
CA ILE A 512 11.31 -2.21 -9.07
C ILE A 512 10.75 -2.41 -10.48
N ARG A 513 9.51 -2.88 -10.56
CA ARG A 513 8.77 -3.18 -11.80
C ARG A 513 7.69 -2.16 -12.09
N SER A 514 7.06 -1.61 -11.06
CA SER A 514 5.92 -0.70 -11.17
C SER A 514 6.11 0.54 -10.28
N ILE A 515 5.69 1.69 -10.81
CA ILE A 515 5.55 2.94 -10.06
C ILE A 515 4.11 3.41 -10.22
N GLY A 516 3.41 3.53 -9.10
CA GLY A 516 1.96 3.70 -9.02
C GLY A 516 1.46 5.08 -9.45
N TRP A 517 2.31 6.10 -9.41
CA TRP A 517 2.06 7.43 -9.98
C TRP A 517 3.34 7.94 -10.65
N ASP A 518 3.97 8.98 -10.13
CA ASP A 518 4.99 9.74 -10.84
C ASP A 518 6.40 9.20 -10.59
N LEU A 519 7.20 9.13 -11.65
CA LEU A 519 8.65 8.95 -11.56
C LEU A 519 9.32 10.30 -11.80
N HIS A 520 9.89 10.89 -10.76
CA HIS A 520 10.52 12.20 -10.85
C HIS A 520 11.97 12.18 -10.42
N LEU A 521 12.85 12.45 -11.38
CA LEU A 521 14.29 12.52 -11.23
C LEU A 521 14.75 13.95 -11.50
N GLN A 522 15.22 14.67 -10.48
CA GLN A 522 15.56 16.08 -10.62
C GLN A 522 16.84 16.50 -9.90
N ASP A 523 17.62 17.38 -10.54
CA ASP A 523 18.79 18.04 -9.94
C ASP A 523 19.83 17.03 -9.42
N MET A 524 20.13 16.00 -10.22
CA MET A 524 21.10 14.94 -9.92
C MET A 524 22.26 14.96 -10.93
N PRO A 525 23.24 15.88 -10.77
CA PRO A 525 24.26 16.12 -11.80
C PRO A 525 25.26 14.99 -12.01
N TYR A 526 25.36 13.97 -11.14
CA TYR A 526 26.33 12.87 -11.28
C TYR A 526 25.70 11.55 -11.77
N ILE A 527 24.38 11.50 -11.97
CA ILE A 527 23.73 10.32 -12.55
C ILE A 527 24.06 10.25 -14.04
N LYS A 528 24.63 9.11 -14.48
CA LYS A 528 25.06 8.93 -15.88
C LYS A 528 24.10 8.10 -16.72
N ASN A 529 23.38 7.20 -16.08
CA ASN A 529 22.40 6.30 -16.68
C ASN A 529 21.35 5.92 -15.63
N LEU A 530 20.28 5.27 -16.08
CA LEU A 530 19.16 4.84 -15.24
C LEU A 530 19.14 3.32 -15.04
N GLU A 531 20.26 2.60 -15.13
CA GLU A 531 20.27 1.12 -15.12
C GLU A 531 19.64 0.51 -13.85
N GLY A 532 19.59 1.30 -12.77
CA GLY A 532 18.82 0.98 -11.57
C GLY A 532 17.33 0.76 -11.81
N LEU A 533 16.74 1.31 -12.88
CA LEU A 533 15.32 1.22 -13.21
C LEU A 533 15.03 0.21 -14.33
N SER A 534 15.99 -0.66 -14.66
CA SER A 534 15.92 -1.56 -15.83
C SER A 534 14.80 -2.60 -15.79
N ALA A 535 14.21 -2.84 -14.63
CA ALA A 535 13.07 -3.72 -14.45
C ALA A 535 11.72 -3.00 -14.54
N VAL A 536 11.67 -1.66 -14.56
CA VAL A 536 10.42 -0.89 -14.57
C VAL A 536 9.69 -1.11 -15.89
N GLN A 537 8.48 -1.64 -15.80
CA GLN A 537 7.57 -1.95 -16.92
C GLN A 537 6.47 -0.91 -17.07
N THR A 538 5.99 -0.37 -15.94
CA THR A 538 4.83 0.54 -15.91
C THR A 538 5.07 1.71 -14.98
N VAL A 539 4.72 2.91 -15.43
CA VAL A 539 4.61 4.13 -14.61
C VAL A 539 3.21 4.70 -14.81
N TYR A 540 2.32 4.59 -13.84
CA TYR A 540 0.91 4.98 -14.01
C TYR A 540 0.69 6.49 -14.04
N GLY A 541 1.67 7.29 -13.62
CA GLY A 541 1.67 8.73 -13.71
C GLY A 541 2.54 9.27 -14.83
N GLU A 542 3.27 10.34 -14.52
CA GLU A 542 4.20 11.04 -15.40
C GLU A 542 5.66 10.66 -15.10
N ILE A 543 6.50 10.69 -16.14
CA ILE A 543 7.96 10.57 -16.01
C ILE A 543 8.56 11.95 -16.21
N VAL A 544 9.18 12.50 -15.16
CA VAL A 544 9.98 13.72 -15.22
C VAL A 544 11.43 13.42 -14.98
N ILE A 545 12.27 13.77 -15.95
CA ILE A 545 13.72 13.73 -15.78
C ILE A 545 14.26 15.11 -16.10
N LYS A 546 14.70 15.81 -15.05
CA LYS A 546 15.05 17.23 -15.13
C LYS A 546 16.42 17.53 -14.57
N ASN A 547 17.21 18.34 -15.28
CA ASN A 547 18.49 18.87 -14.79
C ASN A 547 19.45 17.77 -14.27
N CYS A 548 19.50 16.65 -14.98
CA CYS A 548 20.45 15.57 -14.75
C CYS A 548 21.57 15.69 -15.79
N SER A 549 22.44 16.69 -15.61
CA SER A 549 23.33 17.18 -16.67
C SER A 549 24.36 16.15 -17.20
N GLN A 550 24.72 15.13 -16.43
CA GLN A 550 25.58 14.01 -16.89
C GLN A 550 24.81 12.79 -17.39
N LEU A 551 23.48 12.80 -17.37
CA LEU A 551 22.67 11.70 -17.84
C LEU A 551 22.84 11.58 -19.36
N THR A 552 23.42 10.47 -19.82
CA THR A 552 23.71 10.27 -21.25
C THR A 552 22.64 9.48 -21.99
N SER A 553 21.93 8.61 -21.28
CA SER A 553 21.01 7.64 -21.86
C SER A 553 19.86 7.30 -20.91
N THR A 554 18.65 7.14 -21.48
CA THR A 554 17.49 6.56 -20.78
C THR A 554 17.40 5.04 -20.87
N SER A 555 18.37 4.34 -21.51
CA SER A 555 18.35 2.87 -21.73
C SER A 555 18.05 2.02 -20.50
N GLY A 556 18.31 2.55 -19.31
CA GLY A 556 17.87 1.98 -18.05
C GLY A 556 16.35 1.88 -17.87
N LEU A 557 15.52 2.41 -18.78
CA LEU A 557 14.06 2.23 -18.83
C LEU A 557 13.62 1.23 -19.90
N LYS A 558 14.53 0.44 -20.49
CA LYS A 558 14.25 -0.47 -21.64
C LYS A 558 13.08 -1.46 -21.48
N SER A 559 12.61 -1.71 -20.26
CA SER A 559 11.47 -2.59 -19.99
C SER A 559 10.13 -1.86 -20.00
N LEU A 560 10.13 -0.52 -19.97
CA LEU A 560 8.97 0.34 -19.84
C LEU A 560 8.08 0.24 -21.08
N SER A 561 6.92 -0.36 -20.92
CA SER A 561 5.92 -0.56 -22.00
C SER A 561 4.65 0.26 -21.82
N GLN A 562 4.41 0.81 -20.62
CA GLN A 562 3.20 1.57 -20.32
C GLN A 562 3.49 2.80 -19.47
N ILE A 563 2.84 3.91 -19.83
CA ILE A 563 2.73 5.10 -18.99
C ILE A 563 1.28 5.59 -18.92
N GLY A 564 0.89 6.26 -17.83
CA GLY A 564 -0.47 6.77 -17.70
C GLY A 564 -0.67 8.23 -18.05
N VAL A 565 0.36 9.09 -17.93
CA VAL A 565 0.23 10.54 -18.18
C VAL A 565 1.25 11.03 -19.22
N SER A 566 2.35 11.63 -18.81
CA SER A 566 3.26 12.38 -19.69
C SER A 566 4.71 11.92 -19.55
N VAL A 567 5.54 12.26 -20.53
CA VAL A 567 7.01 12.14 -20.44
C VAL A 567 7.63 13.52 -20.65
N ALA A 568 8.40 13.98 -19.66
CA ALA A 568 9.12 15.23 -19.70
C ALA A 568 10.63 15.01 -19.45
N LEU A 569 11.43 15.13 -20.51
CA LEU A 569 12.90 15.13 -20.45
C LEU A 569 13.41 16.56 -20.61
N LEU A 570 13.80 17.17 -19.50
CA LEU A 570 14.04 18.61 -19.39
C LEU A 570 15.47 18.93 -18.96
N TRP A 571 16.21 19.69 -19.76
CA TRP A 571 17.49 20.29 -19.38
C TRP A 571 18.54 19.24 -18.99
N ASN A 572 18.61 18.15 -19.76
CA ASN A 572 19.59 17.09 -19.58
C ASN A 572 20.67 17.23 -20.67
N ASP A 573 21.66 18.08 -20.41
CA ASP A 573 22.60 18.53 -21.44
C ASP A 573 23.36 17.41 -22.16
N ALA A 574 23.77 16.36 -21.43
CA ALA A 574 24.48 15.21 -22.00
C ALA A 574 23.57 14.13 -22.60
N LEU A 575 22.24 14.27 -22.51
CA LEU A 575 21.31 13.23 -22.93
C LEU A 575 21.33 13.12 -24.46
N SER A 576 21.83 11.98 -24.95
CA SER A 576 21.98 11.68 -26.37
C SER A 576 21.16 10.48 -26.83
N ASP A 577 20.72 9.64 -25.89
CA ASP A 577 20.02 8.39 -26.15
C ASP A 577 18.71 8.31 -25.36
N VAL A 578 17.60 8.14 -26.08
CA VAL A 578 16.24 7.97 -25.52
C VAL A 578 15.70 6.54 -25.69
N SER A 579 16.57 5.55 -25.96
CA SER A 579 16.21 4.16 -26.24
C SER A 579 15.43 3.43 -25.15
N GLY A 580 15.48 3.93 -23.91
CA GLY A 580 14.64 3.40 -22.83
C GLY A 580 13.15 3.52 -23.11
N LEU A 581 12.73 4.47 -23.95
CA LEU A 581 11.32 4.71 -24.27
C LEU A 581 10.82 3.93 -25.50
N SER A 582 11.66 3.06 -26.08
CA SER A 582 11.41 2.43 -27.38
C SER A 582 10.27 1.42 -27.42
N ARG A 583 9.82 0.93 -26.25
CA ARG A 583 8.67 0.01 -26.14
C ARG A 583 7.33 0.71 -25.97
N LEU A 584 7.32 2.03 -25.77
CA LEU A 584 6.07 2.77 -25.65
C LEU A 584 5.39 2.90 -27.01
N SER A 585 4.15 2.41 -27.10
CA SER A 585 3.29 2.62 -28.27
C SER A 585 2.47 3.91 -28.17
N GLN A 586 2.15 4.36 -26.95
CA GLN A 586 1.36 5.57 -26.71
C GLN A 586 1.88 6.36 -25.50
N ILE A 587 1.68 7.68 -25.57
CA ILE A 587 1.84 8.62 -24.46
C ILE A 587 0.50 9.36 -24.34
N PRO A 588 -0.33 9.09 -23.32
CA PRO A 588 -1.66 9.69 -23.21
C PRO A 588 -1.66 11.23 -23.08
N GLY A 589 -0.63 11.76 -22.42
CA GLY A 589 -0.43 13.18 -22.16
C GLY A 589 0.56 13.83 -23.11
N ASP A 590 1.46 14.62 -22.54
CA ASP A 590 2.48 15.37 -23.27
C ASP A 590 3.77 14.54 -23.45
N LEU A 591 4.40 14.68 -24.61
CA LEU A 591 5.81 14.32 -24.81
C LEU A 591 6.63 15.61 -24.92
N GLN A 592 7.39 15.92 -23.87
CA GLN A 592 8.22 17.12 -23.79
C GLN A 592 9.71 16.76 -23.79
N LEU A 593 10.42 17.14 -24.84
CA LEU A 593 11.88 17.12 -24.92
C LEU A 593 12.39 18.56 -25.02
N THR A 594 12.79 19.12 -23.87
CA THR A 594 13.22 20.52 -23.80
C THR A 594 14.62 20.65 -23.23
N GLY A 595 15.51 21.34 -23.93
CA GLY A 595 16.87 21.59 -23.45
C GLY A 595 17.72 20.32 -23.36
N ASN A 596 17.66 19.45 -24.37
CA ASN A 596 18.54 18.28 -24.49
C ASN A 596 19.45 18.48 -25.73
N PRO A 597 20.44 19.38 -25.68
CA PRO A 597 21.27 19.75 -26.82
C PRO A 597 22.07 18.59 -27.42
N SER A 598 22.40 17.54 -26.65
CA SER A 598 23.15 16.37 -27.15
C SER A 598 22.28 15.33 -27.85
N LEU A 599 20.95 15.46 -27.83
CA LEU A 599 20.04 14.51 -28.45
C LEU A 599 20.06 14.65 -29.96
N GLN A 600 20.55 13.62 -30.66
CA GLN A 600 20.77 13.67 -32.12
C GLN A 600 19.64 13.04 -32.95
N SER A 601 18.88 12.10 -32.38
CA SER A 601 17.89 11.32 -33.11
C SER A 601 16.71 10.93 -32.24
N LEU A 602 15.53 10.84 -32.86
CA LEU A 602 14.31 10.28 -32.26
C LEU A 602 13.96 8.89 -32.79
N GLN A 603 14.83 8.25 -33.59
CA GLN A 603 14.64 6.88 -34.09
C GLN A 603 14.23 5.85 -33.02
N PRO A 604 14.76 5.91 -31.77
CA PRO A 604 14.33 4.97 -30.76
C PRO A 604 12.84 5.08 -30.38
N LEU A 605 12.15 6.18 -30.70
CA LEU A 605 10.73 6.38 -30.43
C LEU A 605 9.82 5.86 -31.56
N SER A 606 10.34 5.08 -32.51
CA SER A 606 9.62 4.64 -33.72
C SER A 606 8.38 3.76 -33.46
N SER A 607 8.30 3.13 -32.30
CA SER A 607 7.11 2.38 -31.86
C SER A 607 5.93 3.27 -31.47
N LEU A 608 6.16 4.57 -31.23
CA LEU A 608 5.16 5.50 -30.74
C LEU A 608 4.17 5.87 -31.86
N THR A 609 2.91 5.46 -31.69
CA THR A 609 1.82 5.74 -32.63
C THR A 609 0.96 6.93 -32.22
N THR A 610 0.95 7.30 -30.94
CA THR A 610 0.06 8.34 -30.41
C THR A 610 0.69 9.14 -29.28
N VAL A 611 0.63 10.46 -29.39
CA VAL A 611 0.78 11.41 -28.28
C VAL A 611 -0.57 12.10 -28.11
N GLY A 612 -1.19 11.96 -26.94
CA GLY A 612 -2.59 12.35 -26.75
C GLY A 612 -2.81 13.85 -26.54
N LEU A 613 -1.83 14.57 -25.98
CA LEU A 613 -1.89 16.02 -25.82
C LEU A 613 -0.88 16.73 -26.71
N ASN A 614 0.27 17.18 -26.20
CA ASN A 614 1.22 18.00 -26.94
C ASN A 614 2.56 17.28 -27.16
N LEU A 615 3.14 17.49 -28.34
CA LEU A 615 4.55 17.19 -28.63
C LEU A 615 5.36 18.49 -28.55
N VAL A 616 6.21 18.61 -27.54
CA VAL A 616 6.99 19.83 -27.29
C VAL A 616 8.47 19.53 -27.45
N LEU A 617 9.06 20.03 -28.54
CA LEU A 617 10.50 19.98 -28.78
C LEU A 617 11.08 21.40 -28.76
N SER A 618 11.94 21.67 -27.79
CA SER A 618 12.57 22.98 -27.66
C SER A 618 14.03 22.84 -27.24
N SER A 619 14.91 23.67 -27.78
CA SER A 619 16.32 23.72 -27.37
C SER A 619 17.07 22.37 -27.46
N CYS A 620 16.66 21.47 -28.37
CA CYS A 620 17.34 20.21 -28.69
C CYS A 620 18.23 20.39 -29.93
N ARG A 621 19.30 21.18 -29.79
CA ARG A 621 20.11 21.67 -30.93
C ARG A 621 20.85 20.58 -31.72
N GLY A 622 21.10 19.42 -31.12
CA GLY A 622 21.74 18.28 -31.78
C GLY A 622 20.82 17.50 -32.72
N LEU A 623 19.51 17.70 -32.65
CA LEU A 623 18.53 16.90 -33.38
C LEU A 623 18.60 17.20 -34.89
N GLN A 624 18.93 16.18 -35.69
CA GLN A 624 19.15 16.36 -37.14
C GLN A 624 17.85 16.37 -37.95
N ASP A 625 16.92 15.49 -37.59
CA ASP A 625 15.60 15.41 -38.19
C ASP A 625 14.57 14.89 -37.17
N MET A 626 13.31 14.87 -37.59
CA MET A 626 12.18 14.39 -36.77
C MET A 626 11.88 12.91 -37.02
N LYS A 627 12.73 12.18 -37.76
CA LYS A 627 12.44 10.79 -38.11
C LYS A 627 12.53 9.93 -36.84
N GLY A 628 11.64 8.95 -36.77
CA GLY A 628 11.48 8.12 -35.58
C GLY A 628 10.27 8.49 -34.74
N LEU A 629 9.58 9.60 -35.00
CA LEU A 629 8.20 9.76 -34.55
C LEU A 629 7.28 9.31 -35.69
N GLY A 630 6.39 8.35 -35.42
CA GLY A 630 5.40 7.92 -36.40
C GLY A 630 4.55 9.11 -36.88
N GLU A 631 4.19 9.14 -38.17
CA GLU A 631 3.36 10.23 -38.73
C GLU A 631 2.07 10.42 -37.91
N GLN A 632 1.47 9.32 -37.45
CA GLN A 632 0.29 9.32 -36.59
C GLN A 632 0.54 10.01 -35.24
N ALA A 633 1.65 9.72 -34.56
CA ALA A 633 2.00 10.36 -33.28
C ALA A 633 2.25 11.86 -33.42
N ALA A 634 2.84 12.28 -34.55
CA ALA A 634 3.08 13.69 -34.85
C ALA A 634 1.81 14.46 -35.26
N THR A 635 0.80 13.76 -35.80
CA THR A 635 -0.50 14.35 -36.20
C THR A 635 -1.55 14.33 -35.09
N SER A 636 -1.49 13.38 -34.15
CA SER A 636 -2.45 13.28 -33.04
C SER A 636 -2.26 14.36 -31.98
N ALA A 637 -1.03 14.87 -31.86
CA ALA A 637 -0.71 15.91 -30.88
C ALA A 637 -1.20 17.29 -31.35
N ASN A 638 -1.83 18.04 -30.45
CA ASN A 638 -2.14 19.45 -30.69
C ASN A 638 -0.83 20.23 -30.86
N ARG A 639 -0.72 20.95 -31.97
CA ARG A 639 0.37 21.90 -32.17
C ARG A 639 0.04 23.16 -31.36
N GLY A 640 0.35 23.14 -30.06
CA GLY A 640 0.16 24.32 -29.20
C GLY A 640 0.84 25.57 -29.78
N PRO A 641 0.38 26.78 -29.43
CA PRO A 641 0.93 28.04 -29.95
C PRO A 641 2.43 28.25 -29.64
N ASP A 642 2.99 27.46 -28.71
CA ASP A 642 4.41 27.41 -28.35
C ASP A 642 5.19 26.26 -29.01
N LEU A 643 4.64 25.61 -30.04
CA LEU A 643 5.42 24.79 -30.98
C LEU A 643 6.32 25.72 -31.81
N ARG A 644 7.31 26.31 -31.13
CA ARG A 644 8.52 26.80 -31.76
C ARG A 644 9.29 25.57 -32.23
N VAL A 645 8.88 25.02 -33.38
CA VAL A 645 9.86 24.52 -34.34
C VAL A 645 10.75 25.72 -34.65
N VAL A 646 11.78 25.97 -33.82
CA VAL A 646 12.80 26.96 -34.14
C VAL A 646 13.61 26.36 -35.28
N ARG A 647 13.05 26.41 -36.50
CA ARG A 647 13.88 26.59 -37.69
C ARG A 647 14.51 27.98 -37.56
N ARG A 648 15.57 28.11 -36.78
CA ARG A 648 16.58 29.12 -37.13
C ARG A 648 17.36 28.47 -38.26
N GLY A 649 17.05 28.91 -39.47
CA GLY A 649 17.60 28.37 -40.70
C GLY A 649 19.12 28.50 -40.75
N TYR A 650 19.69 27.54 -41.49
CA TYR A 650 20.99 27.53 -42.17
C TYR A 650 22.24 27.88 -41.38
#